data_AF-A0A2T3L7K2-F1
#
_entry.id   AF-A0A2T3L7K2-F1
#
_cell.length_a   1.000
_cell.length_b   1.000
_cell.length_c   1.000
_cell.angle_alpha   90.00
_cell.angle_beta   90.00
_cell.angle_gamma   90.00
#
_symmetry.space_group_name_H-M   'P 1'
#
loop_
_entity.id
_entity.type
_entity.pdbx_description
1 polymer ?
#
loop_
_entity_poly.entity_id
_entity_poly.type
_entity_poly.pdbx_seq_one_letter_code
_entity_poly.pdbx_strand_id
1 'polypeptide(L)'
;MLYQYSGEPLVTSGVCDLPCKTVIPTVQSFSDRSLTVVAWLRAAQAQLLLSKQMQSHTQLNQAADLQPLNWLTSVISVRHLVQTSDLHHHNDDCIAGGSLMHGTVASAYIDCQGSFSAWRVQLACSAVHFTAEQASYLLKDWIALLTGICQQRWQTVSELCVGQWQPANNAAVVPISDLPTSFGTFSDELTSTLLIALQYAAQHGQTAIEWQGMTLSYTALLQRVAEIQHLLHQYSVECGDRVGLHVYRQSDMICAMVACLFSGVTFVPLEPTFPADRLVTIEQEAGLKAILQDTALSIAMPSVPFKGTIVQLIVADDGTAMVDSANSGVDVQPMSGLIPRVSERLSPDTPAYIMFTSGSTGKPKGVVISHRALLTFLQGSIDRLRLDASTRWLLITTMAFDIAMLEIFAPLWVGGCAVLTSSDEYRDPHVICDYLTEENAITVLQATPAFWRMLLNTGWQGNQQLVALCGGEALDKPLAEQLMSRTQRLWNCYGPTEATVWSLMAEVSSEALMPSSVVLQHSLIGYTHQVVDADLQPVSMNMVGELCIQGEALSHGYWQRDDLTDQQFVSLSPHLIRSYRTGDKVRVLGADCYQYLGRFDDQVKLRGFRIELGEIEAQLKCLAVVKDAAVKLMGKGDEAQLVAFIEMAKGTVLSKLAIRKVLLKTLPSYMVPSRFVVVEQLPKTGSGKVDRKQLYI
;
A
#
# COMPACT_ATOMS: atom_id res chain seq x y z
N MET A 1 57.25 -23.26 21.63
CA MET A 1 58.69 -23.37 21.99
C MET A 1 59.02 -22.19 22.90
N LEU A 2 59.69 -22.42 24.04
CA LEU A 2 60.27 -21.44 24.99
C LEU A 2 59.30 -20.37 25.58
N TYR A 3 59.13 -20.26 26.91
CA TYR A 3 59.99 -19.61 27.94
C TYR A 3 60.02 -18.06 27.83
N GLN A 4 60.13 -17.25 28.89
CA GLN A 4 60.72 -17.49 30.23
C GLN A 4 60.00 -16.72 31.39
N TYR A 5 60.56 -16.72 32.60
CA TYR A 5 59.94 -16.41 33.91
C TYR A 5 60.66 -15.29 34.67
N SER A 6 59.93 -14.37 35.31
CA SER A 6 60.38 -13.50 36.42
C SER A 6 59.19 -12.72 37.00
N GLY A 7 58.96 -12.61 38.32
CA GLY A 7 59.62 -13.24 39.47
C GLY A 7 58.80 -13.04 40.76
N GLU A 8 58.96 -13.94 41.72
CA GLU A 8 58.28 -13.99 43.04
C GLU A 8 59.32 -13.69 44.17
N PRO A 9 59.01 -13.71 45.50
CA PRO A 9 57.84 -14.22 46.26
C PRO A 9 57.02 -13.08 46.95
N LEU A 10 56.07 -13.24 47.91
CA LEU A 10 55.80 -14.23 48.98
C LEU A 10 54.29 -14.40 49.32
N VAL A 11 53.92 -15.60 49.80
CA VAL A 11 53.26 -15.93 51.10
C VAL A 11 52.29 -14.88 51.69
N THR A 12 51.00 -15.12 52.02
CA THR A 12 50.22 -16.34 52.39
C THR A 12 48.72 -16.07 52.10
N SER A 13 47.79 -17.02 51.95
CA SER A 13 47.80 -18.46 51.58
C SER A 13 46.38 -19.05 51.69
N GLY A 14 46.02 -20.05 50.87
CA GLY A 14 44.91 -20.97 51.16
C GLY A 14 43.93 -21.22 50.00
N VAL A 15 43.65 -22.50 49.74
CA VAL A 15 42.62 -23.05 48.83
C VAL A 15 42.89 -22.91 47.31
N CYS A 16 43.47 -23.98 46.76
CA CYS A 16 43.30 -24.55 45.41
C CYS A 16 43.42 -23.63 44.17
N ASP A 17 44.58 -23.71 43.51
CA ASP A 17 44.77 -23.30 42.11
C ASP A 17 43.88 -24.09 41.12
N LEU A 18 43.26 -23.38 40.18
CA LEU A 18 43.12 -23.82 38.77
C LEU A 18 42.67 -22.66 37.87
N PRO A 19 43.59 -21.92 37.21
CA PRO A 19 43.23 -20.81 36.34
C PRO A 19 42.70 -21.32 34.99
N CYS A 20 41.41 -21.64 34.92
CA CYS A 20 40.72 -22.09 33.70
C CYS A 20 40.53 -20.95 32.67
N LYS A 21 41.63 -20.43 32.12
CA LYS A 21 41.65 -19.59 30.90
C LYS A 21 41.37 -20.43 29.65
N THR A 22 40.23 -21.09 29.62
CA THR A 22 39.75 -21.85 28.46
C THR A 22 39.08 -20.89 27.48
N VAL A 23 39.89 -20.14 26.73
CA VAL A 23 39.40 -19.41 25.55
C VAL A 23 39.04 -20.45 24.49
N ILE A 24 37.74 -20.69 24.31
CA ILE A 24 37.21 -21.51 23.22
C ILE A 24 36.78 -20.54 22.10
N PRO A 25 37.57 -20.36 21.03
CA PRO A 25 37.13 -19.63 19.85
C PRO A 25 36.14 -20.50 19.06
N THR A 26 34.86 -20.43 19.40
CA THR A 26 33.80 -21.18 18.72
C THR A 26 33.47 -20.55 17.36
N VAL A 27 34.26 -20.88 16.33
CA VAL A 27 34.01 -20.45 14.94
C VAL A 27 32.95 -21.35 14.29
N GLN A 28 31.94 -20.75 13.67
CA GLN A 28 30.81 -21.44 13.04
C GLN A 28 30.39 -20.69 11.75
N SER A 29 30.00 -21.40 10.68
CA SER A 29 29.80 -20.86 9.32
C SER A 29 28.44 -21.22 8.72
N PHE A 30 27.73 -20.29 8.04
CA PHE A 30 26.36 -20.52 7.51
C PHE A 30 26.01 -19.69 6.24
N SER A 31 25.35 -20.09 5.11
CA SER A 31 24.48 -21.24 4.64
C SER A 31 23.29 -20.64 3.92
N ASP A 32 22.08 -21.19 4.04
CA ASP A 32 21.16 -20.96 2.94
C ASP A 32 20.83 -19.45 2.81
N ARG A 33 20.77 -18.95 1.56
CA ARG A 33 20.64 -17.51 1.24
C ARG A 33 19.21 -16.99 1.49
N SER A 34 18.50 -17.64 2.39
CA SER A 34 17.04 -17.65 2.53
C SER A 34 16.58 -17.56 4.01
N LEU A 35 17.49 -17.67 4.98
CA LEU A 35 17.19 -17.83 6.41
C LEU A 35 17.70 -16.67 7.26
N THR A 36 16.89 -16.26 8.24
CA THR A 36 17.25 -15.29 9.29
C THR A 36 17.90 -16.00 10.48
N VAL A 37 18.55 -15.25 11.39
CA VAL A 37 19.10 -15.81 12.65
C VAL A 37 18.00 -16.49 13.49
N VAL A 38 16.79 -15.92 13.48
CA VAL A 38 15.59 -16.51 14.12
C VAL A 38 15.25 -17.86 13.52
N ALA A 39 15.29 -18.01 12.19
CA ALA A 39 14.99 -19.28 11.53
C ALA A 39 16.05 -20.37 11.82
N TRP A 40 17.33 -20.01 11.91
CA TRP A 40 18.38 -20.94 12.37
C TRP A 40 18.16 -21.38 13.82
N LEU A 41 17.87 -20.44 14.72
CA LEU A 41 17.60 -20.75 16.12
C LEU A 41 16.32 -21.59 16.29
N ARG A 42 15.27 -21.39 15.47
CA ARG A 42 14.08 -22.27 15.48
C ARG A 42 14.42 -23.69 15.01
N ALA A 43 15.30 -23.86 14.02
CA ALA A 43 15.78 -25.19 13.62
C ALA A 43 16.56 -25.88 14.77
N ALA A 44 17.44 -25.15 15.45
CA ALA A 44 18.15 -25.65 16.64
C ALA A 44 17.19 -25.94 17.81
N GLN A 45 16.18 -25.10 18.04
CA GLN A 45 15.16 -25.31 19.08
C GLN A 45 14.26 -26.52 18.77
N ALA A 46 13.93 -26.77 17.50
CA ALA A 46 13.21 -27.98 17.09
C ALA A 46 14.03 -29.25 17.31
N GLN A 47 15.35 -29.21 17.05
CA GLN A 47 16.26 -30.31 17.39
C GLN A 47 16.37 -30.52 18.91
N LEU A 48 16.42 -29.44 19.70
CA LEU A 48 16.42 -29.50 21.17
C LEU A 48 15.10 -30.06 21.76
N LEU A 49 13.96 -29.80 21.09
CA LEU A 49 12.65 -30.36 21.48
C LEU A 49 12.50 -31.84 21.14
N LEU A 50 13.21 -32.33 20.11
CA LEU A 50 13.34 -33.76 19.82
C LEU A 50 14.25 -34.47 20.84
N SER A 51 15.31 -33.82 21.34
CA SER A 51 16.15 -34.34 22.43
C SER A 51 15.47 -34.20 23.80
N LYS A 52 14.33 -34.88 23.98
CA LYS A 52 13.49 -34.81 25.19
C LYS A 52 14.04 -35.61 26.40
N GLN A 53 15.35 -35.51 26.64
CA GLN A 53 16.01 -35.96 27.87
C GLN A 53 16.99 -34.88 28.36
N MET A 54 16.73 -34.34 29.55
CA MET A 54 17.72 -33.52 30.25
C MET A 54 18.86 -34.42 30.74
N GLN A 55 20.07 -34.21 30.24
CA GLN A 55 21.31 -34.44 30.99
C GLN A 55 22.27 -33.27 30.77
N SER A 56 23.03 -32.94 31.81
CA SER A 56 24.06 -31.91 31.77
C SER A 56 25.39 -32.48 31.26
N HIS A 57 26.27 -31.59 30.77
CA HIS A 57 27.65 -31.89 30.36
C HIS A 57 27.86 -32.93 29.24
N THR A 58 27.68 -32.50 27.98
CA THR A 58 28.40 -33.11 26.84
C THR A 58 28.99 -32.02 25.94
N GLN A 59 30.16 -32.29 25.34
CA GLN A 59 30.84 -31.36 24.43
C GLN A 59 30.15 -31.31 23.06
N LEU A 60 30.14 -30.13 22.44
CA LEU A 60 29.42 -29.84 21.18
C LEU A 60 30.12 -30.37 19.91
N ASN A 61 30.84 -31.51 20.01
CA ASN A 61 31.70 -32.09 18.97
C ASN A 61 31.16 -33.41 18.36
N GLN A 62 29.93 -33.83 18.67
CA GLN A 62 29.33 -35.08 18.15
C GLN A 62 27.96 -34.90 17.47
N ALA A 63 27.67 -33.70 16.95
CA ALA A 63 26.52 -33.43 16.09
C ALA A 63 26.94 -33.31 14.60
N ALA A 64 27.76 -34.26 14.14
CA ALA A 64 28.37 -34.25 12.81
C ALA A 64 27.45 -34.83 11.72
N ASP A 65 26.28 -34.21 11.48
CA ASP A 65 25.38 -34.59 10.39
C ASP A 65 24.51 -33.42 9.87
N LEU A 66 25.06 -32.20 9.87
CA LEU A 66 24.46 -31.02 9.23
C LEU A 66 25.19 -30.69 7.92
N GLN A 67 24.45 -30.75 6.80
CA GLN A 67 24.93 -30.41 5.45
C GLN A 67 25.45 -28.95 5.40
N PRO A 68 26.48 -28.65 4.60
CA PRO A 68 27.42 -27.57 4.88
C PRO A 68 26.88 -26.16 4.65
N LEU A 69 27.32 -25.23 5.51
CA LEU A 69 26.79 -23.87 5.59
C LEU A 69 27.93 -22.78 5.42
N ASN A 70 27.68 -21.70 4.62
CA ASN A 70 28.53 -20.83 3.78
C ASN A 70 27.92 -19.39 3.50
N TRP A 71 28.24 -18.35 4.29
CA TRP A 71 28.18 -16.89 3.98
C TRP A 71 28.66 -16.05 5.16
N LEU A 72 28.38 -16.49 6.39
CA LEU A 72 29.23 -16.19 7.55
C LEU A 72 30.55 -16.95 7.38
N THR A 73 31.67 -16.20 7.31
CA THR A 73 33.04 -16.75 7.30
C THR A 73 33.53 -17.06 8.71
N SER A 74 33.28 -16.16 9.67
CA SER A 74 33.54 -16.35 11.10
C SER A 74 32.60 -15.47 11.94
N VAL A 75 32.09 -16.01 13.04
CA VAL A 75 31.69 -15.22 14.21
C VAL A 75 32.82 -15.36 15.24
N ILE A 76 33.32 -14.24 15.78
CA ILE A 76 34.39 -14.27 16.78
C ILE A 76 33.85 -13.70 18.10
N SER A 77 33.62 -14.61 19.06
CA SER A 77 33.28 -14.29 20.44
C SER A 77 34.56 -14.31 21.28
N VAL A 78 35.09 -13.14 21.64
CA VAL A 78 36.28 -13.02 22.50
C VAL A 78 35.86 -12.87 23.96
N ARG A 79 36.14 -13.89 24.76
CA ARG A 79 35.74 -13.98 26.17
C ARG A 79 36.88 -13.63 27.13
N HIS A 80 37.37 -12.39 27.07
CA HIS A 80 38.02 -11.69 28.19
C HIS A 80 38.32 -10.24 27.80
N LEU A 81 37.76 -9.30 28.55
CA LEU A 81 38.41 -8.01 28.85
C LEU A 81 38.42 -7.87 30.37
N VAL A 82 39.53 -7.37 30.91
CA VAL A 82 39.74 -7.20 32.36
C VAL A 82 39.89 -5.71 32.63
N GLN A 83 39.07 -5.21 33.55
CA GLN A 83 38.94 -3.79 33.92
C GLN A 83 38.36 -2.88 32.83
N THR A 84 37.62 -1.86 33.31
CA THR A 84 36.81 -0.92 32.52
C THR A 84 37.54 0.39 32.20
N SER A 85 38.79 0.54 32.64
CA SER A 85 39.64 1.72 32.40
C SER A 85 40.01 1.91 30.93
N ASP A 86 40.15 0.82 30.18
CA ASP A 86 40.83 0.83 28.88
C ASP A 86 39.88 1.13 27.71
N LEU A 87 38.58 1.33 28.01
CA LEU A 87 37.48 1.50 27.05
C LEU A 87 37.54 2.81 26.22
N HIS A 88 38.50 3.70 26.48
CA HIS A 88 38.58 5.02 25.84
C HIS A 88 39.75 5.22 24.85
N HIS A 89 40.65 4.24 24.65
CA HIS A 89 41.89 4.47 23.87
C HIS A 89 42.21 3.45 22.75
N HIS A 90 41.38 2.44 22.49
CA HIS A 90 41.60 1.50 21.36
C HIS A 90 40.39 1.39 20.42
N ASN A 91 40.31 2.30 19.44
CA ASN A 91 39.46 2.15 18.26
C ASN A 91 40.19 1.49 17.07
N ASP A 92 41.51 1.71 16.93
CA ASP A 92 42.22 1.44 15.66
C ASP A 92 43.07 0.14 15.64
N ASP A 93 43.69 -0.25 16.76
CA ASP A 93 44.70 -1.32 16.80
C ASP A 93 44.12 -2.76 16.87
N CYS A 94 43.48 -3.21 15.80
CA CYS A 94 43.04 -4.60 15.62
C CYS A 94 43.31 -5.18 14.20
N ILE A 95 44.34 -4.67 13.50
CA ILE A 95 44.78 -5.20 12.18
C ILE A 95 46.24 -5.71 12.26
N ALA A 96 46.51 -6.61 13.21
CA ALA A 96 47.85 -7.20 13.39
C ALA A 96 47.78 -8.67 13.86
N GLY A 97 48.00 -9.62 12.95
CA GLY A 97 48.25 -11.03 13.27
C GLY A 97 47.18 -12.03 12.80
N GLY A 98 47.29 -12.45 11.54
CA GLY A 98 46.48 -13.55 10.96
C GLY A 98 45.67 -13.10 9.75
N SER A 99 45.67 -13.92 8.69
CA SER A 99 44.96 -13.62 7.44
C SER A 99 43.46 -13.91 7.56
N LEU A 100 42.71 -12.98 8.15
CA LEU A 100 41.25 -13.00 8.19
C LEU A 100 40.69 -11.93 7.24
N MET A 101 40.55 -12.31 5.96
CA MET A 101 39.70 -11.74 4.90
C MET A 101 39.64 -10.20 4.75
N HIS A 102 39.94 -9.70 3.54
CA HIS A 102 39.49 -8.36 3.14
C HIS A 102 37.96 -8.25 3.28
N GLY A 103 37.52 -7.51 4.29
CA GLY A 103 36.15 -7.55 4.76
C GLY A 103 35.84 -6.43 5.75
N THR A 104 34.56 -6.20 5.95
CA THR A 104 34.00 -5.17 6.81
C THR A 104 33.84 -5.72 8.22
N VAL A 105 34.51 -5.14 9.21
CA VAL A 105 34.47 -5.64 10.60
C VAL A 105 33.70 -4.68 11.51
N ALA A 106 32.65 -5.17 12.16
CA ALA A 106 31.96 -4.48 13.25
C ALA A 106 32.38 -5.10 14.60
N SER A 107 32.51 -4.27 15.64
CA SER A 107 32.82 -4.70 17.02
C SER A 107 31.84 -4.04 18.01
N ALA A 108 31.39 -4.78 19.00
CA ALA A 108 30.55 -4.28 20.07
C ALA A 108 30.70 -5.12 21.35
N TYR A 109 30.23 -4.58 22.48
CA TYR A 109 30.43 -5.14 23.81
C TYR A 109 29.09 -5.44 24.49
N ILE A 110 29.01 -6.58 25.19
CA ILE A 110 27.88 -6.94 26.06
C ILE A 110 28.35 -6.86 27.51
N ASP A 111 27.77 -5.94 28.28
CA ASP A 111 27.95 -5.89 29.73
C ASP A 111 26.96 -6.86 30.42
N CYS A 112 27.50 -7.80 31.18
CA CYS A 112 26.73 -8.79 31.92
C CYS A 112 26.57 -8.29 33.37
N GLN A 113 25.60 -7.39 33.58
CA GLN A 113 25.31 -6.75 34.87
C GLN A 113 25.39 -7.74 36.04
N GLY A 114 26.25 -7.44 37.01
CA GLY A 114 26.54 -8.31 38.16
C GLY A 114 27.74 -9.25 37.99
N SER A 115 28.52 -9.15 36.92
CA SER A 115 29.74 -9.94 36.70
C SER A 115 30.92 -9.10 36.18
N PHE A 116 32.16 -9.43 36.58
CA PHE A 116 33.40 -8.79 36.13
C PHE A 116 33.81 -9.18 34.69
N SER A 117 32.86 -9.49 33.80
CA SER A 117 33.12 -10.06 32.48
C SER A 117 32.23 -9.46 31.40
N ALA A 118 32.76 -8.47 30.68
CA ALA A 118 32.20 -8.02 29.40
C ALA A 118 32.60 -9.00 28.28
N TRP A 119 31.71 -9.19 27.31
CA TRP A 119 31.98 -9.97 26.10
C TRP A 119 32.27 -9.03 24.93
N ARG A 120 33.34 -9.27 24.16
CA ARG A 120 33.54 -8.61 22.86
C ARG A 120 33.02 -9.52 21.75
N VAL A 121 32.04 -9.04 21.00
CA VAL A 121 31.57 -9.70 19.79
C VAL A 121 32.15 -8.97 18.58
N GLN A 122 32.73 -9.72 17.64
CA GLN A 122 33.19 -9.19 16.36
C GLN A 122 32.50 -9.93 15.21
N LEU A 123 31.92 -9.16 14.29
CA LEU A 123 31.28 -9.64 13.07
C LEU A 123 32.12 -9.22 11.87
N ALA A 124 32.61 -10.19 11.10
CA ALA A 124 33.36 -9.95 9.87
C ALA A 124 32.50 -10.30 8.64
N CYS A 125 32.21 -9.31 7.81
CA CYS A 125 31.35 -9.43 6.64
C CYS A 125 32.12 -9.22 5.33
N SER A 126 31.61 -9.75 4.22
CA SER A 126 32.16 -9.48 2.89
C SER A 126 31.89 -8.03 2.48
N ALA A 127 32.94 -7.25 2.22
CA ALA A 127 32.84 -5.84 1.81
C ALA A 127 32.17 -5.63 0.43
N VAL A 128 32.02 -6.71 -0.35
CA VAL A 128 31.28 -6.74 -1.63
C VAL A 128 29.76 -6.79 -1.40
N HIS A 129 29.31 -7.22 -0.21
CA HIS A 129 27.91 -7.53 0.09
C HIS A 129 27.33 -6.71 1.25
N PHE A 130 28.17 -6.15 2.13
CA PHE A 130 27.75 -5.43 3.34
C PHE A 130 28.59 -4.15 3.57
N THR A 131 27.90 -3.03 3.77
CA THR A 131 28.53 -1.79 4.28
C THR A 131 28.89 -1.93 5.76
N ALA A 132 29.77 -1.04 6.27
CA ALA A 132 30.09 -0.98 7.71
C ALA A 132 28.85 -0.71 8.57
N GLU A 133 27.92 0.08 8.05
CA GLU A 133 26.64 0.37 8.68
C GLU A 133 25.76 -0.89 8.79
N GLN A 134 25.61 -1.64 7.69
CA GLN A 134 24.83 -2.89 7.67
C GLN A 134 25.43 -3.96 8.60
N ALA A 135 26.76 -4.10 8.64
CA ALA A 135 27.43 -4.95 9.61
C ALA A 135 27.21 -4.48 11.06
N SER A 136 27.15 -3.17 11.32
CA SER A 136 26.81 -2.61 12.63
C SER A 136 25.38 -2.93 13.05
N TYR A 137 24.38 -2.81 12.16
CA TYR A 137 22.99 -3.17 12.48
C TYR A 137 22.82 -4.67 12.76
N LEU A 138 23.40 -5.54 11.93
CA LEU A 138 23.38 -7.00 12.17
C LEU A 138 24.02 -7.38 13.52
N LEU A 139 25.09 -6.68 13.92
CA LEU A 139 25.75 -6.90 15.20
C LEU A 139 24.88 -6.41 16.39
N LYS A 140 24.16 -5.30 16.24
CA LYS A 140 23.18 -4.82 17.24
C LYS A 140 22.03 -5.81 17.42
N ASP A 141 21.46 -6.32 16.32
CA ASP A 141 20.43 -7.36 16.34
C ASP A 141 20.89 -8.63 17.07
N TRP A 142 22.12 -9.08 16.79
CA TRP A 142 22.68 -10.27 17.42
C TRP A 142 22.90 -10.09 18.94
N ILE A 143 23.34 -8.91 19.36
CA ILE A 143 23.50 -8.55 20.78
C ILE A 143 22.15 -8.41 21.48
N ALA A 144 21.16 -7.77 20.85
CA ALA A 144 19.80 -7.68 21.38
C ALA A 144 19.19 -9.06 21.62
N LEU A 145 19.31 -9.96 20.63
CA LEU A 145 18.82 -11.33 20.69
C LEU A 145 19.51 -12.14 21.82
N LEU A 146 20.84 -12.10 21.93
CA LEU A 146 21.55 -12.75 23.03
C LEU A 146 21.16 -12.18 24.41
N THR A 147 20.94 -10.86 24.49
CA THR A 147 20.49 -10.19 25.72
C THR A 147 19.09 -10.65 26.12
N GLY A 148 18.15 -10.72 25.15
CA GLY A 148 16.80 -11.24 25.33
C GLY A 148 16.79 -12.70 25.79
N ILE A 149 17.58 -13.59 25.17
CA ILE A 149 17.74 -14.99 25.59
C ILE A 149 18.24 -15.07 27.05
N CYS A 150 19.22 -14.22 27.42
CA CYS A 150 19.79 -14.21 28.77
C CYS A 150 18.84 -13.69 29.84
N GLN A 151 17.95 -12.74 29.51
CA GLN A 151 16.99 -12.12 30.41
C GLN A 151 15.67 -12.91 30.51
N GLN A 152 15.10 -13.34 29.39
CA GLN A 152 13.76 -13.93 29.30
C GLN A 152 13.84 -15.43 28.96
N ARG A 153 14.61 -16.18 29.76
CA ARG A 153 14.98 -17.61 29.56
C ARG A 153 13.81 -18.61 29.44
N TRP A 154 12.58 -18.16 29.66
CA TRP A 154 11.36 -18.95 29.61
C TRP A 154 10.60 -18.80 28.28
N GLN A 155 10.95 -17.80 27.47
CA GLN A 155 10.38 -17.57 26.15
C GLN A 155 11.04 -18.45 25.08
N THR A 156 10.27 -18.76 24.04
CA THR A 156 10.78 -19.32 22.79
C THR A 156 11.51 -18.25 21.98
N VAL A 157 12.37 -18.66 21.05
CA VAL A 157 13.07 -17.69 20.17
C VAL A 157 12.10 -16.97 19.22
N SER A 158 10.92 -17.57 18.95
CA SER A 158 9.80 -16.92 18.25
C SER A 158 9.21 -15.72 19.00
N GLU A 159 9.24 -15.71 20.33
CA GLU A 159 8.71 -14.62 21.18
C GLU A 159 9.77 -13.53 21.45
N LEU A 160 11.05 -13.84 21.25
CA LEU A 160 12.16 -12.90 21.38
C LEU A 160 12.28 -12.00 20.14
N CYS A 161 11.34 -11.08 20.00
CA CYS A 161 11.23 -10.15 18.87
C CYS A 161 12.41 -9.17 18.81
N VAL A 162 13.46 -9.54 18.06
CA VAL A 162 14.71 -8.77 17.88
C VAL A 162 14.45 -7.31 17.47
N GLY A 163 13.45 -7.08 16.61
CA GLY A 163 13.10 -5.75 16.12
C GLY A 163 12.68 -4.75 17.23
N GLN A 164 12.12 -5.21 18.36
CA GLN A 164 11.66 -4.32 19.44
C GLN A 164 12.81 -3.63 20.19
N TRP A 165 14.04 -4.13 20.05
CA TRP A 165 15.21 -3.68 20.79
C TRP A 165 16.06 -2.63 20.04
N GLN A 166 15.71 -2.29 18.78
CA GLN A 166 16.35 -1.18 18.06
C GLN A 166 15.49 0.10 18.16
N PRO A 167 16.05 1.23 18.62
CA PRO A 167 15.34 2.53 18.63
C PRO A 167 14.83 2.97 17.25
N ALA A 168 15.46 2.54 16.16
CA ALA A 168 15.06 2.89 14.79
C ALA A 168 13.76 2.21 14.31
N ASN A 169 13.43 1.04 14.87
CA ASN A 169 12.15 0.37 14.61
C ASN A 169 11.05 0.88 15.56
N ASN A 170 11.45 1.43 16.71
CA ASN A 170 10.61 2.24 17.59
C ASN A 170 10.61 3.72 17.17
N ALA A 171 10.69 3.99 15.86
CA ALA A 171 9.97 5.13 15.30
C ALA A 171 8.51 4.93 15.71
N ALA A 172 8.05 5.71 16.68
CA ALA A 172 6.99 5.26 17.57
C ALA A 172 5.76 4.80 16.77
N VAL A 173 5.28 3.59 17.06
CA VAL A 173 3.88 3.24 16.82
C VAL A 173 3.09 4.07 17.82
N VAL A 174 2.93 5.35 17.49
CA VAL A 174 2.30 6.33 18.36
C VAL A 174 0.86 5.84 18.55
N PRO A 175 0.37 5.69 19.80
CA PRO A 175 -1.04 5.50 20.04
C PRO A 175 -1.85 6.52 19.24
N ILE A 176 -3.03 6.16 18.74
CA ILE A 176 -3.83 7.08 17.92
C ILE A 176 -4.16 8.38 18.68
N SER A 177 -4.25 8.32 20.01
CA SER A 177 -4.37 9.46 20.94
C SER A 177 -3.12 10.36 21.04
N ASP A 178 -1.95 9.82 20.69
CA ASP A 178 -0.63 10.38 20.95
C ASP A 178 0.10 10.77 19.64
N LEU A 179 -0.39 10.31 18.48
CA LEU A 179 -0.08 10.90 17.18
C LEU A 179 -0.18 12.42 17.30
N PRO A 180 0.81 13.19 16.79
CA PRO A 180 0.84 14.62 17.05
C PRO A 180 -0.38 15.30 16.42
N THR A 181 -1.35 15.63 17.28
CA THR A 181 -2.50 16.52 17.04
C THR A 181 -2.05 17.99 16.94
N SER A 182 -0.91 18.20 16.29
CA SER A 182 -0.19 19.47 16.22
C SER A 182 -0.94 20.55 15.45
N PHE A 183 -1.98 20.18 14.71
CA PHE A 183 -3.04 21.08 14.25
C PHE A 183 -4.45 20.53 14.54
N GLY A 184 -4.73 20.34 15.83
CA GLY A 184 -6.09 20.21 16.35
C GLY A 184 -6.54 18.79 16.69
N THR A 185 -7.56 18.71 17.54
CA THR A 185 -8.37 17.50 17.71
C THR A 185 -9.15 17.22 16.44
N PHE A 186 -9.08 16.00 15.92
CA PHE A 186 -10.03 15.52 14.91
C PHE A 186 -11.45 15.62 15.48
N SER A 187 -12.23 16.60 15.00
CA SER A 187 -13.61 16.80 15.45
C SER A 187 -14.57 15.96 14.60
N ASP A 188 -15.76 15.71 15.14
CA ASP A 188 -16.88 15.11 14.40
C ASP A 188 -17.36 15.99 13.23
N GLU A 189 -16.81 17.20 13.09
CA GLU A 189 -17.29 18.26 12.20
C GLU A 189 -16.58 18.29 10.83
N LEU A 190 -15.65 17.40 10.50
CA LEU A 190 -14.88 17.49 9.24
C LEU A 190 -15.76 17.53 7.96
N THR A 191 -16.94 16.91 7.99
CA THR A 191 -17.90 17.01 6.85
C THR A 191 -18.53 18.41 6.78
N SER A 192 -18.73 19.06 7.93
CA SER A 192 -19.11 20.47 8.04
C SER A 192 -17.97 21.40 7.62
N THR A 193 -16.70 21.07 7.91
CA THR A 193 -15.52 21.82 7.43
C THR A 193 -15.51 21.89 5.90
N LEU A 194 -15.77 20.76 5.21
CA LEU A 194 -15.91 20.75 3.76
C LEU A 194 -17.07 21.66 3.30
N LEU A 195 -18.26 21.55 3.91
CA LEU A 195 -19.40 22.42 3.57
C LEU A 195 -19.09 23.91 3.78
N ILE A 196 -18.40 24.27 4.86
CA ILE A 196 -17.97 25.65 5.15
C ILE A 196 -17.00 26.14 4.08
N ALA A 197 -16.05 25.31 3.62
CA ALA A 197 -15.12 25.66 2.56
C ALA A 197 -15.85 25.90 1.21
N LEU A 198 -16.78 25.02 0.82
CA LEU A 198 -17.60 25.22 -0.38
C LEU A 198 -18.42 26.53 -0.29
N GLN A 199 -18.99 26.84 0.88
CA GLN A 199 -19.75 28.06 1.12
C GLN A 199 -18.88 29.32 1.08
N TYR A 200 -17.65 29.26 1.60
CA TYR A 200 -16.69 30.35 1.51
C TYR A 200 -16.29 30.63 0.05
N ALA A 201 -15.99 29.59 -0.73
CA ALA A 201 -15.65 29.71 -2.14
C ALA A 201 -16.83 30.24 -2.99
N ALA A 202 -18.07 29.87 -2.66
CA ALA A 202 -19.29 30.42 -3.26
C ALA A 202 -19.44 31.93 -3.02
N GLN A 203 -19.13 32.42 -1.80
CA GLN A 203 -19.17 33.85 -1.47
C GLN A 203 -18.13 34.67 -2.25
N HIS A 204 -17.04 34.04 -2.69
CA HIS A 204 -15.98 34.67 -3.50
C HIS A 204 -16.17 34.47 -5.02
N GLY A 205 -17.29 33.87 -5.45
CA GLY A 205 -17.66 33.73 -6.86
C GLY A 205 -16.76 32.77 -7.66
N GLN A 206 -16.08 31.83 -7.00
CA GLN A 206 -15.09 30.96 -7.63
C GLN A 206 -15.73 29.87 -8.51
N THR A 207 -14.98 29.41 -9.51
CA THR A 207 -15.31 28.22 -10.32
C THR A 207 -14.94 26.96 -9.56
N ALA A 208 -15.89 26.03 -9.40
CA ALA A 208 -15.68 24.75 -8.73
C ALA A 208 -15.34 23.62 -9.71
N ILE A 209 -16.00 23.59 -10.87
CA ILE A 209 -15.81 22.56 -11.91
C ILE A 209 -15.71 23.23 -13.28
N GLU A 210 -14.80 22.73 -14.11
CA GLU A 210 -14.75 22.99 -15.55
C GLU A 210 -14.95 21.68 -16.32
N TRP A 211 -15.80 21.67 -17.34
CA TRP A 211 -16.09 20.48 -18.15
C TRP A 211 -16.49 20.88 -19.57
N GLN A 212 -15.80 20.36 -20.59
CA GLN A 212 -16.04 20.66 -22.02
C GLN A 212 -16.19 22.16 -22.37
N GLY A 213 -15.44 23.03 -21.67
CA GLY A 213 -15.48 24.49 -21.84
C GLY A 213 -16.59 25.22 -21.06
N MET A 214 -17.46 24.48 -20.37
CA MET A 214 -18.48 25.00 -19.45
C MET A 214 -17.92 25.12 -18.03
N THR A 215 -18.44 26.06 -17.26
CA THR A 215 -18.04 26.33 -15.86
C THR A 215 -19.22 26.18 -14.91
N LEU A 216 -18.98 25.49 -13.77
CA LEU A 216 -19.90 25.44 -12.64
C LEU A 216 -19.28 26.21 -11.46
N SER A 217 -19.94 27.26 -10.99
CA SER A 217 -19.50 27.99 -9.79
C SER A 217 -19.79 27.19 -8.51
N TYR A 218 -19.09 27.50 -7.42
CA TYR A 218 -19.40 26.90 -6.11
C TYR A 218 -20.86 27.12 -5.67
N THR A 219 -21.46 28.26 -6.04
CA THR A 219 -22.89 28.55 -5.79
C THR A 219 -23.81 27.58 -6.55
N ALA A 220 -23.53 27.34 -7.84
CA ALA A 220 -24.31 26.41 -8.65
C ALA A 220 -24.09 24.95 -8.21
N LEU A 221 -22.86 24.57 -7.82
CA LEU A 221 -22.55 23.28 -7.21
C LEU A 221 -23.37 23.07 -5.92
N LEU A 222 -23.39 24.04 -5.00
CA LEU A 222 -24.13 23.93 -3.75
C LEU A 222 -25.65 23.81 -3.96
N GLN A 223 -26.22 24.58 -4.90
CA GLN A 223 -27.63 24.42 -5.28
C GLN A 223 -27.88 23.01 -5.84
N ARG A 224 -27.05 22.55 -6.77
CA ARG A 224 -27.22 21.24 -7.42
C ARG A 224 -27.08 20.07 -6.45
N VAL A 225 -26.13 20.17 -5.51
CA VAL A 225 -26.01 19.24 -4.38
C VAL A 225 -27.32 19.21 -3.58
N ALA A 226 -27.91 20.37 -3.25
CA ALA A 226 -29.16 20.43 -2.47
C ALA A 226 -30.37 19.86 -3.23
N GLU A 227 -30.45 20.05 -4.55
CA GLU A 227 -31.44 19.40 -5.43
C GLU A 227 -31.31 17.88 -5.36
N ILE A 228 -30.09 17.33 -5.45
CA ILE A 228 -29.83 15.89 -5.37
C ILE A 228 -30.13 15.34 -3.96
N GLN A 229 -29.79 16.08 -2.89
CA GLN A 229 -30.18 15.70 -1.52
C GLN A 229 -31.71 15.62 -1.37
N HIS A 230 -32.45 16.59 -1.92
CA HIS A 230 -33.91 16.58 -1.91
C HIS A 230 -34.48 15.39 -2.70
N LEU A 231 -33.90 15.10 -3.87
CA LEU A 231 -34.28 13.97 -4.72
C LEU A 231 -34.08 12.62 -4.00
N LEU A 232 -32.92 12.41 -3.36
CA LEU A 232 -32.64 11.22 -2.54
C LEU A 232 -33.68 11.05 -1.42
N HIS A 233 -34.01 12.14 -0.72
CA HIS A 233 -35.04 12.14 0.33
C HIS A 233 -36.44 11.82 -0.20
N GLN A 234 -36.85 12.34 -1.38
CA GLN A 234 -38.14 12.00 -2.00
C GLN A 234 -38.28 10.48 -2.23
N TYR A 235 -37.20 9.81 -2.62
CA TYR A 235 -37.15 8.36 -2.82
C TYR A 235 -36.85 7.55 -1.55
N SER A 236 -36.97 8.18 -0.36
CA SER A 236 -36.78 7.54 0.95
C SER A 236 -35.38 6.89 1.12
N VAL A 237 -34.35 7.52 0.55
CA VAL A 237 -32.95 7.23 0.85
C VAL A 237 -32.52 8.08 2.05
N GLU A 238 -31.92 7.46 3.06
CA GLU A 238 -31.54 8.11 4.31
C GLU A 238 -30.07 7.85 4.68
N CYS A 239 -29.56 8.60 5.67
CA CYS A 239 -28.23 8.41 6.25
C CYS A 239 -28.00 6.93 6.67
N GLY A 240 -26.98 6.29 6.12
CA GLY A 240 -26.68 4.85 6.29
C GLY A 240 -27.22 3.91 5.20
N ASP A 241 -28.05 4.39 4.27
CA ASP A 241 -28.35 3.66 3.03
C ASP A 241 -27.14 3.64 2.08
N ARG A 242 -27.11 2.64 1.18
CA ARG A 242 -26.13 2.56 0.09
C ARG A 242 -26.79 2.90 -1.24
N VAL A 243 -26.17 3.77 -2.04
CA VAL A 243 -26.67 4.18 -3.36
C VAL A 243 -25.63 3.90 -4.43
N GLY A 244 -26.04 3.21 -5.50
CA GLY A 244 -25.22 3.06 -6.71
C GLY A 244 -25.20 4.36 -7.50
N LEU A 245 -24.02 4.84 -7.90
CA LEU A 245 -23.87 6.00 -8.80
C LEU A 245 -23.59 5.50 -10.22
N HIS A 246 -24.64 5.45 -11.05
CA HIS A 246 -24.57 5.05 -12.46
C HIS A 246 -24.76 6.28 -13.35
N VAL A 247 -23.75 7.15 -13.35
CA VAL A 247 -23.75 8.48 -13.98
C VAL A 247 -22.59 8.63 -14.95
N TYR A 248 -22.74 9.49 -15.96
CA TYR A 248 -21.69 9.87 -16.90
C TYR A 248 -20.59 10.70 -16.23
N ARG A 249 -19.44 10.81 -16.90
CA ARG A 249 -18.31 11.65 -16.47
C ARG A 249 -18.57 13.11 -16.84
N GLN A 250 -19.45 13.74 -16.06
CA GLN A 250 -19.92 15.12 -16.18
C GLN A 250 -19.99 15.79 -14.80
N SER A 251 -20.26 17.10 -14.74
CA SER A 251 -20.33 17.89 -13.49
C SER A 251 -21.27 17.29 -12.43
N ASP A 252 -22.39 16.71 -12.87
CA ASP A 252 -23.38 16.04 -12.01
C ASP A 252 -22.83 14.81 -11.26
N MET A 253 -21.78 14.14 -11.76
CA MET A 253 -21.09 13.07 -11.03
C MET A 253 -20.50 13.58 -9.71
N ILE A 254 -19.85 14.74 -9.76
CA ILE A 254 -19.23 15.38 -8.59
C ILE A 254 -20.30 15.90 -7.64
N CYS A 255 -21.36 16.52 -8.17
CA CYS A 255 -22.50 16.98 -7.36
C CYS A 255 -23.21 15.82 -6.66
N ALA A 256 -23.40 14.68 -7.33
CA ALA A 256 -23.97 13.47 -6.75
C ALA A 256 -23.11 12.88 -5.62
N MET A 257 -21.79 12.83 -5.80
CA MET A 257 -20.87 12.35 -4.76
C MET A 257 -20.88 13.26 -3.52
N VAL A 258 -20.85 14.59 -3.69
CA VAL A 258 -20.95 15.56 -2.59
C VAL A 258 -22.32 15.46 -1.89
N ALA A 259 -23.41 15.31 -2.64
CA ALA A 259 -24.75 15.12 -2.08
C ALA A 259 -24.90 13.82 -1.28
N CYS A 260 -24.23 12.73 -1.69
CA CYS A 260 -24.17 11.50 -0.92
C CYS A 260 -23.44 11.71 0.41
N LEU A 261 -22.24 12.32 0.38
CA LEU A 261 -21.46 12.63 1.59
C LEU A 261 -22.26 13.49 2.58
N PHE A 262 -22.83 14.62 2.15
CA PHE A 262 -23.59 15.48 3.06
C PHE A 262 -24.86 14.80 3.59
N SER A 263 -25.47 13.88 2.84
CA SER A 263 -26.61 13.08 3.31
C SER A 263 -26.22 11.93 4.26
N GLY A 264 -24.92 11.63 4.41
CA GLY A 264 -24.44 10.42 5.07
C GLY A 264 -24.85 9.13 4.35
N VAL A 265 -25.02 9.20 3.04
CA VAL A 265 -25.38 8.09 2.16
C VAL A 265 -24.11 7.48 1.58
N THR A 266 -23.94 6.18 1.75
CA THR A 266 -22.76 5.47 1.29
C THR A 266 -22.82 5.26 -0.23
N PHE A 267 -22.01 5.97 -1.01
CA PHE A 267 -22.05 5.80 -2.46
C PHE A 267 -21.24 4.59 -2.96
N VAL A 268 -21.68 3.99 -4.05
CA VAL A 268 -21.04 2.84 -4.69
C VAL A 268 -20.87 3.13 -6.18
N PRO A 269 -19.64 3.34 -6.69
CA PRO A 269 -19.42 3.66 -8.10
C PRO A 269 -19.87 2.52 -9.02
N LEU A 270 -20.82 2.81 -9.91
CA LEU A 270 -21.27 1.92 -10.99
C LEU A 270 -20.80 2.49 -12.33
N GLU A 271 -19.49 2.39 -12.58
CA GLU A 271 -18.82 2.89 -13.78
C GLU A 271 -19.50 2.41 -15.08
N PRO A 272 -20.12 3.30 -15.89
CA PRO A 272 -20.90 2.90 -17.07
C PRO A 272 -20.12 2.13 -18.13
N THR A 273 -18.78 2.23 -18.14
CA THR A 273 -17.93 1.47 -19.08
C THR A 273 -17.55 0.06 -18.59
N PHE A 274 -18.06 -0.39 -17.45
CA PHE A 274 -17.97 -1.79 -17.01
C PHE A 274 -19.02 -2.69 -17.70
N PRO A 275 -18.74 -3.99 -17.89
CA PRO A 275 -19.74 -4.92 -18.43
C PRO A 275 -20.97 -5.08 -17.53
N ALA A 276 -22.15 -5.27 -18.12
CA ALA A 276 -23.43 -5.37 -17.41
C ALA A 276 -23.42 -6.49 -16.33
N ASP A 277 -22.87 -7.67 -16.61
CA ASP A 277 -22.81 -8.77 -15.64
C ASP A 277 -21.95 -8.39 -14.41
N ARG A 278 -20.95 -7.51 -14.57
CA ARG A 278 -20.16 -6.97 -13.46
C ARG A 278 -20.92 -5.93 -12.66
N LEU A 279 -21.66 -5.04 -13.32
CA LEU A 279 -22.52 -4.05 -12.62
C LEU A 279 -23.60 -4.75 -11.80
N VAL A 280 -24.20 -5.82 -12.33
CA VAL A 280 -25.11 -6.73 -11.60
C VAL A 280 -24.42 -7.39 -10.40
N THR A 281 -23.18 -7.87 -10.58
CA THR A 281 -22.43 -8.47 -9.47
C THR A 281 -22.15 -7.44 -8.36
N ILE A 282 -21.76 -6.21 -8.72
CA ILE A 282 -21.50 -5.13 -7.76
C ILE A 282 -22.79 -4.74 -7.03
N GLU A 283 -23.92 -4.60 -7.73
CA GLU A 283 -25.23 -4.30 -7.14
C GLU A 283 -25.64 -5.35 -6.10
N GLN A 284 -25.55 -6.63 -6.46
CA GLN A 284 -25.93 -7.76 -5.60
C GLN A 284 -25.06 -7.89 -4.35
N GLU A 285 -23.73 -7.74 -4.48
CA GLU A 285 -22.83 -7.80 -3.33
C GLU A 285 -22.95 -6.53 -2.45
N ALA A 286 -23.23 -5.35 -3.02
CA ALA A 286 -23.37 -4.10 -2.27
C ALA A 286 -24.70 -3.98 -1.49
N GLY A 287 -25.77 -4.66 -1.94
CA GLY A 287 -27.09 -4.57 -1.30
C GLY A 287 -27.63 -3.15 -1.29
N LEU A 288 -27.73 -2.53 -2.47
CA LEU A 288 -28.11 -1.14 -2.67
C LEU A 288 -29.58 -0.87 -2.31
N LYS A 289 -29.84 0.29 -1.70
CA LYS A 289 -31.20 0.83 -1.48
C LYS A 289 -31.79 1.38 -2.79
N ALA A 290 -30.96 2.13 -3.51
CA ALA A 290 -31.30 2.80 -4.75
C ALA A 290 -30.10 2.87 -5.70
N ILE A 291 -30.36 3.21 -6.95
CA ILE A 291 -29.33 3.64 -7.92
C ILE A 291 -29.72 5.03 -8.40
N LEU A 292 -28.82 6.00 -8.21
CA LEU A 292 -28.92 7.32 -8.86
C LEU A 292 -28.30 7.18 -10.26
N GLN A 293 -29.12 7.42 -11.29
CA GLN A 293 -28.76 7.16 -12.68
C GLN A 293 -29.14 8.33 -13.57
N ASP A 294 -28.26 8.72 -14.49
CA ASP A 294 -28.58 9.75 -15.48
C ASP A 294 -29.70 9.29 -16.42
N THR A 295 -30.66 10.19 -16.66
CA THR A 295 -31.80 9.93 -17.55
C THR A 295 -31.34 9.51 -18.95
N ALA A 296 -30.24 10.08 -19.45
CA ALA A 296 -29.64 9.70 -20.74
C ALA A 296 -29.04 8.28 -20.74
N LEU A 297 -28.45 7.81 -19.63
CA LEU A 297 -27.97 6.43 -19.51
C LEU A 297 -29.11 5.41 -19.53
N SER A 298 -30.32 5.77 -19.10
CA SER A 298 -31.50 4.88 -19.11
C SER A 298 -31.94 4.45 -20.51
N ILE A 299 -31.55 5.19 -21.54
CA ILE A 299 -31.88 4.92 -22.95
C ILE A 299 -30.77 4.11 -23.64
N ALA A 300 -29.51 4.31 -23.24
CA ALA A 300 -28.33 3.83 -23.98
C ALA A 300 -27.87 2.41 -23.60
N MET A 301 -28.13 1.95 -22.38
CA MET A 301 -27.57 0.71 -21.82
C MET A 301 -28.64 -0.33 -21.46
N PRO A 302 -28.36 -1.64 -21.59
CA PRO A 302 -29.29 -2.68 -21.15
C PRO A 302 -29.53 -2.54 -19.65
N SER A 303 -30.80 -2.53 -19.24
CA SER A 303 -31.20 -2.32 -17.84
C SER A 303 -30.51 -3.32 -16.91
N VAL A 304 -29.73 -2.81 -15.95
CA VAL A 304 -29.31 -3.59 -14.78
C VAL A 304 -30.59 -4.13 -14.12
N PRO A 305 -30.78 -5.46 -13.94
CA PRO A 305 -31.96 -6.06 -13.32
C PRO A 305 -32.06 -5.79 -11.80
N PHE A 306 -32.02 -4.51 -11.42
CA PHE A 306 -32.15 -4.02 -10.07
C PHE A 306 -33.60 -4.13 -9.57
N LYS A 307 -33.76 -4.47 -8.28
CA LYS A 307 -35.08 -4.61 -7.64
C LYS A 307 -35.44 -3.48 -6.68
N GLY A 308 -34.49 -2.57 -6.41
CA GLY A 308 -34.72 -1.37 -5.60
C GLY A 308 -35.12 -0.17 -6.45
N THR A 309 -35.00 1.02 -5.88
CA THR A 309 -35.45 2.26 -6.50
C THR A 309 -34.43 2.83 -7.49
N ILE A 310 -34.79 2.97 -8.78
CA ILE A 310 -34.02 3.82 -9.70
C ILE A 310 -34.44 5.28 -9.48
N VAL A 311 -33.48 6.11 -9.09
CA VAL A 311 -33.62 7.55 -8.95
C VAL A 311 -33.06 8.20 -10.23
N GLN A 312 -33.94 8.78 -11.04
CA GLN A 312 -33.53 9.44 -12.29
C GLN A 312 -32.94 10.82 -12.00
N LEU A 313 -31.64 10.98 -12.29
CA LEU A 313 -30.99 12.27 -12.36
C LEU A 313 -31.30 12.88 -13.72
N ILE A 314 -32.06 13.98 -13.72
CA ILE A 314 -32.30 14.79 -14.91
C ILE A 314 -31.11 15.74 -15.01
N VAL A 315 -30.27 15.57 -16.02
CA VAL A 315 -29.06 16.39 -16.25
C VAL A 315 -29.46 17.88 -16.32
N ALA A 316 -28.68 18.75 -15.69
CA ALA A 316 -28.95 20.18 -15.67
C ALA A 316 -28.66 20.82 -17.04
N ASP A 317 -29.71 21.09 -17.82
CA ASP A 317 -29.66 21.59 -19.20
C ASP A 317 -28.83 22.88 -19.34
N ASP A 318 -27.81 22.81 -20.20
CA ASP A 318 -26.51 23.49 -20.07
C ASP A 318 -26.52 25.02 -20.31
N GLY A 319 -27.70 25.65 -20.43
CA GLY A 319 -27.81 27.08 -20.76
C GLY A 319 -29.16 27.77 -20.54
N THR A 320 -30.24 27.06 -20.20
CA THR A 320 -31.62 27.61 -20.28
C THR A 320 -32.46 27.49 -19.00
N ALA A 321 -31.91 27.93 -17.87
CA ALA A 321 -32.68 28.28 -16.67
C ALA A 321 -33.52 29.58 -16.82
N MET A 322 -33.95 29.90 -18.05
CA MET A 322 -34.83 31.01 -18.44
C MET A 322 -35.65 30.61 -19.67
N VAL A 323 -36.98 30.52 -19.50
CA VAL A 323 -38.02 30.45 -20.56
C VAL A 323 -38.01 29.19 -21.46
N ASP A 324 -38.65 28.09 -21.00
CA ASP A 324 -39.89 27.56 -21.65
C ASP A 324 -40.49 26.32 -20.93
N SER A 325 -40.88 26.48 -19.65
CA SER A 325 -41.62 25.45 -18.88
C SER A 325 -43.11 25.36 -19.28
N ALA A 326 -43.38 25.07 -20.56
CA ALA A 326 -44.72 25.18 -21.16
C ALA A 326 -45.30 23.90 -21.79
N ASN A 327 -44.50 22.84 -22.03
CA ASN A 327 -44.93 21.70 -22.86
C ASN A 327 -44.60 20.28 -22.34
N SER A 328 -44.15 20.13 -21.10
CA SER A 328 -44.06 18.82 -20.42
C SER A 328 -44.88 18.84 -19.13
N GLY A 329 -45.73 17.83 -18.94
CA GLY A 329 -46.66 17.74 -17.81
C GLY A 329 -46.03 17.30 -16.49
N VAL A 330 -44.77 17.67 -16.24
CA VAL A 330 -44.02 17.35 -15.01
C VAL A 330 -43.50 18.67 -14.43
N ASP A 331 -44.12 19.11 -13.34
CA ASP A 331 -43.92 20.44 -12.76
C ASP A 331 -42.61 20.53 -11.94
N VAL A 332 -41.47 20.45 -12.64
CA VAL A 332 -40.14 20.65 -12.06
C VAL A 332 -39.85 22.15 -11.93
N GLN A 333 -40.48 22.77 -10.95
CA GLN A 333 -40.10 24.11 -10.51
C GLN A 333 -38.65 24.09 -10.02
N PRO A 334 -37.73 24.94 -10.54
CA PRO A 334 -36.38 25.04 -10.00
C PRO A 334 -36.46 25.57 -8.56
N MET A 335 -36.03 24.75 -7.60
CA MET A 335 -36.20 24.97 -6.16
C MET A 335 -35.21 26.01 -5.60
N SER A 336 -35.35 27.24 -6.08
CA SER A 336 -34.59 28.42 -5.65
C SER A 336 -34.62 28.58 -4.13
N GLY A 337 -33.44 28.63 -3.51
CA GLY A 337 -33.28 28.80 -2.06
C GLY A 337 -33.06 27.50 -1.26
N LEU A 338 -32.98 26.33 -1.90
CA LEU A 338 -32.41 25.15 -1.26
C LEU A 338 -30.92 25.37 -0.93
N ILE A 339 -30.54 25.07 0.31
CA ILE A 339 -29.16 25.10 0.80
C ILE A 339 -28.82 23.67 1.25
N PRO A 340 -27.69 23.09 0.81
CA PRO A 340 -27.33 21.73 1.18
C PRO A 340 -26.99 21.63 2.67
N ARG A 341 -27.24 20.46 3.26
CA ARG A 341 -27.10 20.24 4.70
C ARG A 341 -26.38 18.93 4.99
N VAL A 342 -25.47 18.98 5.97
CA VAL A 342 -24.95 17.76 6.60
C VAL A 342 -26.07 17.10 7.41
N SER A 343 -26.22 15.78 7.27
CA SER A 343 -27.19 14.98 8.01
C SER A 343 -26.92 15.02 9.52
N GLU A 344 -27.94 15.35 10.31
CA GLU A 344 -27.90 15.29 11.78
C GLU A 344 -27.68 13.87 12.34
N ARG A 345 -27.78 12.85 11.48
CA ARG A 345 -27.49 11.44 11.81
C ARG A 345 -26.09 10.97 11.35
N LEU A 346 -25.30 11.85 10.75
CA LEU A 346 -23.94 11.53 10.32
C LEU A 346 -23.01 11.34 11.53
N SER A 347 -22.19 10.29 11.47
CA SER A 347 -21.06 10.06 12.38
C SER A 347 -19.78 9.95 11.54
N PRO A 348 -18.58 10.26 12.08
CA PRO A 348 -17.34 10.00 11.35
C PRO A 348 -17.15 8.52 10.97
N ASP A 349 -17.75 7.59 11.71
CA ASP A 349 -17.76 6.15 11.41
C ASP A 349 -18.86 5.72 10.42
N THR A 350 -19.68 6.65 9.91
CA THR A 350 -20.58 6.37 8.79
C THR A 350 -19.75 6.08 7.52
N PRO A 351 -20.05 5.01 6.76
CA PRO A 351 -19.37 4.74 5.49
C PRO A 351 -19.68 5.82 4.44
N ALA A 352 -18.64 6.49 3.96
CA ALA A 352 -18.69 7.46 2.86
C ALA A 352 -18.91 6.78 1.51
N TYR A 353 -18.14 5.71 1.24
CA TYR A 353 -18.26 4.93 0.00
C TYR A 353 -17.83 3.47 0.17
N ILE A 354 -18.24 2.62 -0.78
CA ILE A 354 -17.74 1.25 -0.94
C ILE A 354 -17.07 1.12 -2.31
N MET A 355 -15.77 0.87 -2.32
CA MET A 355 -14.99 0.69 -3.55
C MET A 355 -14.81 -0.79 -3.89
N PHE A 356 -15.36 -1.23 -5.02
CA PHE A 356 -15.28 -2.63 -5.44
C PHE A 356 -13.99 -2.95 -6.20
N THR A 357 -13.08 -3.63 -5.49
CA THR A 357 -11.80 -4.11 -6.03
C THR A 357 -11.92 -5.55 -6.54
N SER A 358 -10.94 -6.02 -7.31
CA SER A 358 -10.89 -7.43 -7.73
C SER A 358 -10.68 -8.36 -6.53
N GLY A 359 -11.19 -9.59 -6.61
CA GLY A 359 -11.17 -10.55 -5.50
C GLY A 359 -10.65 -11.94 -5.88
N SER A 360 -9.71 -12.45 -5.08
CA SER A 360 -9.01 -13.72 -5.28
C SER A 360 -9.93 -14.95 -5.36
N THR A 361 -11.16 -14.86 -4.87
CA THR A 361 -12.20 -15.91 -4.93
C THR A 361 -13.05 -15.88 -6.21
N GLY A 362 -12.79 -14.98 -7.17
CA GLY A 362 -13.57 -14.87 -8.41
C GLY A 362 -14.78 -13.95 -8.36
N LYS A 363 -14.99 -13.26 -7.22
CA LYS A 363 -16.00 -12.21 -7.02
C LYS A 363 -15.31 -10.91 -6.61
N PRO A 364 -15.75 -9.73 -7.09
CA PRO A 364 -15.30 -8.45 -6.56
C PRO A 364 -15.51 -8.31 -5.05
N LYS A 365 -14.63 -7.57 -4.36
CA LYS A 365 -14.73 -7.29 -2.91
C LYS A 365 -14.90 -5.78 -2.67
N GLY A 366 -15.96 -5.39 -1.96
CA GLY A 366 -16.25 -4.00 -1.63
C GLY A 366 -15.48 -3.55 -0.39
N VAL A 367 -14.53 -2.62 -0.53
CA VAL A 367 -13.78 -2.01 0.59
C VAL A 367 -14.60 -0.86 1.16
N VAL A 368 -14.86 -0.87 2.47
CA VAL A 368 -15.75 0.08 3.16
C VAL A 368 -14.94 1.24 3.77
N ILE A 369 -15.09 2.44 3.22
CA ILE A 369 -14.35 3.65 3.66
C ILE A 369 -15.29 4.58 4.43
N SER A 370 -14.89 5.01 5.62
CA SER A 370 -15.68 5.91 6.49
C SER A 370 -15.43 7.39 6.19
N HIS A 371 -16.32 8.24 6.69
CA HIS A 371 -16.13 9.69 6.67
C HIS A 371 -14.82 10.09 7.37
N ARG A 372 -14.50 9.53 8.55
CA ARG A 372 -13.22 9.77 9.22
C ARG A 372 -12.07 9.43 8.28
N ALA A 373 -12.04 8.22 7.72
CA ALA A 373 -10.93 7.77 6.91
C ALA A 373 -10.72 8.61 5.63
N LEU A 374 -11.79 8.95 4.91
CA LEU A 374 -11.72 9.82 3.72
C LEU A 374 -11.23 11.23 4.08
N LEU A 375 -11.77 11.84 5.13
CA LEU A 375 -11.50 13.24 5.47
C LEU A 375 -10.11 13.40 6.12
N THR A 376 -9.65 12.42 6.92
CA THR A 376 -8.27 12.32 7.42
C THR A 376 -7.27 12.22 6.26
N PHE A 377 -7.54 11.35 5.28
CA PHE A 377 -6.72 11.23 4.07
C PHE A 377 -6.66 12.54 3.26
N LEU A 378 -7.80 13.19 3.04
CA LEU A 378 -7.89 14.44 2.26
C LEU A 378 -7.12 15.58 2.94
N GLN A 379 -7.37 15.84 4.24
CA GLN A 379 -6.66 16.87 5.00
C GLN A 379 -5.14 16.63 4.97
N GLY A 380 -4.70 15.40 5.26
CA GLY A 380 -3.29 15.02 5.22
C GLY A 380 -2.65 15.23 3.85
N SER A 381 -3.38 14.97 2.76
CA SER A 381 -2.90 15.16 1.40
C SER A 381 -2.84 16.64 1.01
N ILE A 382 -3.86 17.43 1.37
CA ILE A 382 -3.93 18.88 1.14
C ILE A 382 -2.73 19.58 1.81
N ASP A 383 -2.47 19.29 3.08
CA ASP A 383 -1.35 19.87 3.85
C ASP A 383 0.01 19.43 3.31
N ARG A 384 0.15 18.14 2.93
CA ARG A 384 1.39 17.57 2.38
C ARG A 384 1.77 18.21 1.05
N LEU A 385 0.79 18.35 0.15
CA LEU A 385 0.97 18.95 -1.16
C LEU A 385 1.12 20.48 -1.09
N ARG A 386 0.48 21.11 -0.10
CA ARG A 386 0.27 22.57 0.07
C ARG A 386 -0.67 23.14 -0.99
N LEU A 387 -1.87 22.56 -1.08
CA LEU A 387 -2.92 23.04 -1.99
C LEU A 387 -3.62 24.28 -1.42
N ASP A 388 -3.97 25.22 -2.28
CA ASP A 388 -4.74 26.42 -1.95
C ASP A 388 -5.77 26.75 -3.06
N ALA A 389 -6.47 27.88 -2.94
CA ALA A 389 -7.49 28.33 -3.89
C ALA A 389 -7.02 28.58 -5.33
N SER A 390 -5.70 28.54 -5.61
CA SER A 390 -5.14 28.55 -6.98
C SER A 390 -5.04 27.15 -7.61
N THR A 391 -5.39 26.09 -6.86
CA THR A 391 -5.36 24.71 -7.34
C THR A 391 -6.31 24.51 -8.53
N ARG A 392 -5.77 24.13 -9.68
CA ARG A 392 -6.51 23.70 -10.88
C ARG A 392 -6.08 22.28 -11.17
N TRP A 393 -6.90 21.32 -10.73
CA TRP A 393 -6.59 19.90 -10.82
C TRP A 393 -7.22 19.32 -12.09
N LEU A 394 -6.44 18.62 -12.92
CA LEU A 394 -6.95 17.91 -14.09
C LEU A 394 -7.37 16.48 -13.69
N LEU A 395 -8.67 16.23 -13.66
CA LEU A 395 -9.25 14.94 -13.25
C LEU A 395 -9.22 13.98 -14.44
N ILE A 396 -8.39 12.93 -14.37
CA ILE A 396 -8.31 11.88 -15.40
C ILE A 396 -8.72 10.49 -14.90
N THR A 397 -8.89 10.29 -13.59
CA THR A 397 -9.23 8.97 -13.05
C THR A 397 -10.74 8.71 -13.00
N THR A 398 -11.17 7.50 -13.37
CA THR A 398 -12.55 6.98 -13.21
C THR A 398 -12.99 6.96 -11.75
N MET A 399 -14.27 7.25 -11.47
CA MET A 399 -14.84 7.16 -10.12
C MET A 399 -14.81 5.75 -9.52
N ALA A 400 -14.63 4.69 -10.33
CA ALA A 400 -14.43 3.31 -9.85
C ALA A 400 -12.96 2.96 -9.57
N PHE A 401 -12.08 3.96 -9.43
CA PHE A 401 -10.75 3.84 -8.85
C PHE A 401 -10.60 4.90 -7.75
N ASP A 402 -10.22 4.47 -6.55
CA ASP A 402 -10.17 5.27 -5.32
C ASP A 402 -9.29 6.52 -5.41
N ILE A 403 -8.23 6.52 -6.22
CA ILE A 403 -7.36 7.69 -6.39
C ILE A 403 -8.10 8.91 -6.95
N ALA A 404 -9.25 8.73 -7.61
CA ALA A 404 -10.14 9.81 -8.03
C ALA A 404 -10.74 10.62 -6.86
N MET A 405 -10.82 10.05 -5.65
CA MET A 405 -11.35 10.78 -4.48
C MET A 405 -10.46 11.98 -4.14
N LEU A 406 -9.13 11.87 -4.33
CA LEU A 406 -8.22 13.00 -4.17
C LEU A 406 -8.43 14.06 -5.27
N GLU A 407 -8.50 13.62 -6.53
CA GLU A 407 -8.68 14.51 -7.69
C GLU A 407 -9.99 15.31 -7.62
N ILE A 408 -11.05 14.70 -7.08
CA ILE A 408 -12.38 15.32 -6.96
C ILE A 408 -12.46 16.23 -5.72
N PHE A 409 -12.13 15.73 -4.52
CA PHE A 409 -12.43 16.47 -3.29
C PHE A 409 -11.34 17.46 -2.86
N ALA A 410 -10.06 17.23 -3.21
CA ALA A 410 -8.98 18.14 -2.82
C ALA A 410 -9.12 19.57 -3.40
N PRO A 411 -9.34 19.78 -4.72
CA PRO A 411 -9.54 21.14 -5.25
C PRO A 411 -10.80 21.80 -4.66
N LEU A 412 -11.88 21.03 -4.44
CA LEU A 412 -13.13 21.54 -3.86
C LEU A 412 -12.97 22.00 -2.40
N TRP A 413 -12.17 21.30 -1.60
CA TRP A 413 -11.90 21.64 -0.20
C TRP A 413 -11.12 22.96 -0.08
N VAL A 414 -10.21 23.27 -1.01
CA VAL A 414 -9.35 24.45 -0.93
C VAL A 414 -9.89 25.69 -1.66
N GLY A 415 -11.09 25.61 -2.27
CA GLY A 415 -11.65 26.70 -3.08
C GLY A 415 -11.02 26.80 -4.49
N GLY A 416 -10.37 25.75 -4.96
CA GLY A 416 -9.81 25.64 -6.32
C GLY A 416 -10.82 25.13 -7.35
N CYS A 417 -10.35 24.71 -8.52
CA CYS A 417 -11.19 24.19 -9.61
C CYS A 417 -10.83 22.74 -9.97
N ALA A 418 -11.85 21.88 -10.10
CA ALA A 418 -11.77 20.55 -10.65
C ALA A 418 -12.02 20.58 -12.18
N VAL A 419 -10.96 20.49 -12.98
CA VAL A 419 -11.06 20.44 -14.44
C VAL A 419 -11.32 19.00 -14.87
N LEU A 420 -12.57 18.70 -15.19
CA LEU A 420 -13.08 17.38 -15.51
C LEU A 420 -13.01 17.10 -17.01
N THR A 421 -12.17 16.14 -17.39
CA THR A 421 -12.16 15.54 -18.73
C THR A 421 -13.35 14.60 -18.91
N SER A 422 -13.91 14.50 -20.12
CA SER A 422 -14.94 13.51 -20.46
C SER A 422 -14.37 12.09 -20.60
N SER A 423 -15.26 11.11 -20.79
CA SER A 423 -14.92 9.67 -20.86
C SER A 423 -13.97 9.27 -21.99
N ASP A 424 -13.88 10.06 -23.06
CA ASP A 424 -13.01 9.76 -24.19
C ASP A 424 -11.69 10.54 -24.10
N GLU A 425 -11.72 11.79 -23.63
CA GLU A 425 -10.56 12.67 -23.47
C GLU A 425 -9.54 12.11 -22.47
N TYR A 426 -9.98 11.55 -21.33
CA TYR A 426 -9.06 11.01 -20.31
C TYR A 426 -8.22 9.81 -20.79
N ARG A 427 -8.58 9.22 -21.93
CA ARG A 427 -7.95 8.01 -22.50
C ARG A 427 -6.94 8.34 -23.60
N ASP A 428 -6.97 9.56 -24.15
CA ASP A 428 -6.02 10.01 -25.17
C ASP A 428 -4.92 10.89 -24.53
N PRO A 429 -3.66 10.41 -24.46
CA PRO A 429 -2.58 11.20 -23.88
C PRO A 429 -2.25 12.45 -24.69
N HIS A 430 -2.63 12.56 -25.97
CA HIS A 430 -2.43 13.78 -26.76
C HIS A 430 -3.37 14.89 -26.28
N VAL A 431 -4.66 14.58 -26.06
CA VAL A 431 -5.62 15.54 -25.50
C VAL A 431 -5.18 16.02 -24.11
N ILE A 432 -4.62 15.12 -23.29
CA ILE A 432 -4.07 15.50 -21.98
C ILE A 432 -2.80 16.36 -22.11
N CYS A 433 -2.03 16.27 -23.20
CA CYS A 433 -0.95 17.25 -23.46
C CYS A 433 -1.49 18.66 -23.73
N ASP A 434 -2.59 18.77 -24.49
CA ASP A 434 -3.20 20.06 -24.80
C ASP A 434 -3.76 20.74 -23.54
N TYR A 435 -4.38 19.96 -22.63
CA TYR A 435 -4.77 20.42 -21.29
C TYR A 435 -3.60 20.89 -20.41
N LEU A 436 -2.38 20.36 -20.60
CA LEU A 436 -1.20 20.70 -19.78
C LEU A 436 -0.39 21.89 -20.31
N THR A 437 -0.90 22.61 -21.32
CA THR A 437 -0.37 23.90 -21.77
C THR A 437 -0.53 24.99 -20.70
N GLU A 438 0.32 26.04 -20.78
CA GLU A 438 0.26 27.17 -19.84
C GLU A 438 -1.07 27.95 -19.94
N GLU A 439 -1.72 27.95 -21.10
CA GLU A 439 -3.00 28.63 -21.35
C GLU A 439 -4.17 28.06 -20.52
N ASN A 440 -4.18 26.74 -20.29
CA ASN A 440 -5.20 26.06 -19.47
C ASN A 440 -4.93 26.16 -17.96
N ALA A 441 -3.73 26.61 -17.57
CA ALA A 441 -3.30 26.85 -16.20
C ALA A 441 -3.51 25.67 -15.23
N ILE A 442 -3.35 24.42 -15.69
CA ILE A 442 -3.42 23.24 -14.82
C ILE A 442 -2.20 23.22 -13.89
N THR A 443 -2.45 23.21 -12.57
CA THR A 443 -1.40 23.22 -11.55
C THR A 443 -1.19 21.86 -10.90
N VAL A 444 -2.15 20.93 -10.98
CA VAL A 444 -1.99 19.55 -10.46
C VAL A 444 -2.50 18.50 -11.44
N LEU A 445 -1.72 17.44 -11.63
CA LEU A 445 -2.16 16.20 -12.29
C LEU A 445 -1.68 14.99 -11.48
N GLN A 446 -2.58 14.05 -11.26
CA GLN A 446 -2.29 12.72 -10.74
C GLN A 446 -2.42 11.69 -11.85
N ALA A 447 -1.44 10.79 -11.98
CA ALA A 447 -1.51 9.68 -12.91
C ALA A 447 -0.70 8.46 -12.45
N THR A 448 -0.85 7.35 -13.16
CA THR A 448 -0.07 6.13 -12.94
C THR A 448 1.25 6.19 -13.71
N PRO A 449 2.32 5.47 -13.29
CA PRO A 449 3.54 5.32 -14.07
C PRO A 449 3.31 4.99 -15.56
N ALA A 450 2.38 4.08 -15.86
CA ALA A 450 2.02 3.74 -17.24
C ALA A 450 1.37 4.91 -18.01
N PHE A 451 0.52 5.72 -17.35
CA PHE A 451 -0.06 6.90 -18.00
C PHE A 451 0.96 8.01 -18.20
N TRP A 452 1.83 8.27 -17.21
CA TRP A 452 2.94 9.23 -17.36
C TRP A 452 3.87 8.85 -18.51
N ARG A 453 4.10 7.55 -18.76
CA ARG A 453 4.82 7.07 -19.95
C ARG A 453 4.05 7.32 -21.25
N MET A 454 2.75 7.03 -21.29
CA MET A 454 1.91 7.38 -22.45
C MET A 454 1.98 8.88 -22.78
N LEU A 455 1.93 9.75 -21.76
CA LEU A 455 2.05 11.20 -21.89
C LEU A 455 3.43 11.63 -22.39
N LEU A 456 4.52 11.04 -21.90
CA LEU A 456 5.88 11.33 -22.41
C LEU A 456 6.06 10.87 -23.86
N ASN A 457 5.44 9.75 -24.25
CA ASN A 457 5.53 9.16 -25.58
C ASN A 457 4.79 9.97 -26.67
N THR A 458 3.93 10.93 -26.33
CA THR A 458 3.35 11.88 -27.30
C THR A 458 4.37 12.92 -27.79
N GLY A 459 5.45 13.13 -27.04
CA GLY A 459 6.35 14.27 -27.18
C GLY A 459 6.12 15.40 -26.16
N TRP A 460 5.40 15.18 -25.05
CA TRP A 460 5.21 16.19 -24.00
C TRP A 460 6.54 16.75 -23.45
N GLN A 461 6.68 18.07 -23.52
CA GLN A 461 7.90 18.79 -23.13
C GLN A 461 7.97 19.11 -21.62
N GLY A 462 6.86 18.95 -20.89
CA GLY A 462 6.74 19.35 -19.49
C GLY A 462 5.94 20.64 -19.29
N ASN A 463 5.64 20.94 -18.02
CA ASN A 463 5.08 22.20 -17.55
C ASN A 463 5.68 22.50 -16.16
N GLN A 464 6.43 23.59 -16.03
CA GLN A 464 7.17 23.95 -14.82
C GLN A 464 6.30 24.60 -13.71
N GLN A 465 4.98 24.67 -13.92
CA GLN A 465 3.98 25.01 -12.90
C GLN A 465 3.26 23.76 -12.35
N LEU A 466 3.40 22.61 -13.02
CA LEU A 466 2.67 21.39 -12.69
C LEU A 466 3.27 20.65 -11.49
N VAL A 467 2.46 20.40 -10.47
CA VAL A 467 2.71 19.40 -9.43
C VAL A 467 2.19 18.05 -9.93
N ALA A 468 3.11 17.11 -10.17
CA ALA A 468 2.79 15.77 -10.64
C ALA A 468 2.73 14.76 -9.50
N LEU A 469 1.62 14.03 -9.39
CA LEU A 469 1.49 12.87 -8.50
C LEU A 469 1.62 11.59 -9.34
N CYS A 470 2.45 10.66 -8.88
CA CYS A 470 2.71 9.39 -9.53
C CYS A 470 2.49 8.25 -8.53
N GLY A 471 1.48 7.40 -8.79
CA GLY A 471 1.10 6.36 -7.85
C GLY A 471 0.39 5.15 -8.49
N GLY A 472 -0.11 4.25 -7.64
CA GLY A 472 -0.82 3.04 -8.05
C GLY A 472 0.09 1.88 -8.48
N GLU A 473 1.24 2.18 -9.10
CA GLU A 473 2.34 1.25 -9.39
C GLU A 473 3.65 1.72 -8.75
N ALA A 474 4.72 0.92 -8.86
CA ALA A 474 6.04 1.33 -8.44
C ALA A 474 6.66 2.29 -9.48
N LEU A 475 6.92 3.53 -9.08
CA LEU A 475 7.69 4.49 -9.87
C LEU A 475 9.15 4.00 -9.99
N ASP A 476 9.63 3.84 -11.23
CA ASP A 476 11.04 3.54 -11.52
C ASP A 476 11.87 4.81 -11.74
N LYS A 477 13.19 4.68 -11.52
CA LYS A 477 14.14 5.79 -11.58
C LYS A 477 14.14 6.52 -12.96
N PRO A 478 14.22 5.83 -14.11
CA PRO A 478 14.17 6.49 -15.42
C PRO A 478 12.92 7.37 -15.63
N LEU A 479 11.74 6.91 -15.20
CA LEU A 479 10.52 7.73 -15.26
C LEU A 479 10.58 8.91 -14.30
N ALA A 480 11.07 8.70 -13.07
CA ALA A 480 11.24 9.78 -12.10
C ALA A 480 12.16 10.88 -12.62
N GLU A 481 13.32 10.54 -13.20
CA GLU A 481 14.26 11.51 -13.79
C GLU A 481 13.64 12.28 -14.98
N GLN A 482 12.80 11.61 -15.80
CA GLN A 482 12.07 12.26 -16.90
C GLN A 482 10.96 13.22 -16.41
N LEU A 483 10.28 12.90 -15.31
CA LEU A 483 9.23 13.76 -14.74
C LEU A 483 9.83 14.92 -13.92
N MET A 484 10.81 14.67 -13.05
CA MET A 484 11.51 15.69 -12.26
C MET A 484 12.12 16.81 -13.13
N SER A 485 12.50 16.51 -14.37
CA SER A 485 13.02 17.49 -15.34
C SER A 485 11.93 18.28 -16.08
N ARG A 486 10.65 17.93 -15.91
CA ARG A 486 9.49 18.43 -16.65
C ARG A 486 8.39 19.05 -15.80
N THR A 487 8.42 18.85 -14.49
CA THR A 487 7.36 19.24 -13.55
C THR A 487 7.93 20.09 -12.43
N GLN A 488 7.18 21.04 -11.90
CA GLN A 488 7.58 21.86 -10.76
C GLN A 488 8.02 20.98 -9.58
N ARG A 489 7.22 19.94 -9.29
CA ARG A 489 7.38 19.00 -8.17
C ARG A 489 6.84 17.63 -8.59
N LEU A 490 7.55 16.56 -8.26
CA LEU A 490 7.11 15.18 -8.48
C LEU A 490 6.88 14.49 -7.13
N TRP A 491 5.75 13.80 -6.98
CA TRP A 491 5.41 13.02 -5.80
C TRP A 491 5.30 11.53 -6.13
N ASN A 492 5.93 10.69 -5.30
CA ASN A 492 5.72 9.24 -5.29
C ASN A 492 4.65 8.92 -4.23
N CYS A 493 3.53 8.33 -4.68
CA CYS A 493 2.33 8.11 -3.86
C CYS A 493 2.04 6.61 -3.73
N TYR A 494 1.95 6.11 -2.50
CA TYR A 494 1.68 4.70 -2.21
C TYR A 494 0.53 4.51 -1.21
N GLY A 495 -0.37 3.60 -1.56
CA GLY A 495 -1.40 3.05 -0.70
C GLY A 495 -2.16 1.92 -1.40
N PRO A 496 -2.81 1.05 -0.62
CA PRO A 496 -3.92 0.20 -1.04
C PRO A 496 -5.26 0.84 -0.65
N THR A 497 -6.33 0.47 -1.37
CA THR A 497 -7.71 0.93 -1.10
C THR A 497 -8.16 0.71 0.35
N GLU A 498 -7.73 -0.39 0.97
CA GLU A 498 -8.02 -0.73 2.36
C GLU A 498 -7.38 0.23 3.40
N ALA A 499 -6.47 1.09 2.96
CA ALA A 499 -5.87 2.20 3.71
C ALA A 499 -6.02 3.52 2.94
N THR A 500 -7.26 3.77 2.46
CA THR A 500 -7.79 5.01 1.89
C THR A 500 -6.85 5.75 0.94
N VAL A 501 -6.80 5.30 -0.31
CA VAL A 501 -6.07 5.94 -1.42
C VAL A 501 -4.55 5.90 -1.22
N TRP A 502 -3.96 6.89 -0.52
CA TRP A 502 -2.53 6.96 -0.22
C TRP A 502 -2.30 7.01 1.29
N SER A 503 -1.22 6.34 1.73
CA SER A 503 -0.76 6.31 3.11
C SER A 503 0.69 6.82 3.25
N LEU A 504 1.50 6.71 2.19
CA LEU A 504 2.84 7.28 2.04
C LEU A 504 2.83 8.26 0.86
N MET A 505 3.32 9.49 1.06
CA MET A 505 3.45 10.50 0.01
C MET A 505 4.72 11.34 0.20
N ALA A 506 5.71 11.13 -0.67
CA ALA A 506 6.99 11.84 -0.64
C ALA A 506 7.30 12.53 -1.96
N GLU A 507 7.81 13.76 -1.86
CA GLU A 507 8.39 14.50 -2.97
C GLU A 507 9.70 13.84 -3.39
N VAL A 508 9.87 13.58 -4.68
CA VAL A 508 10.98 12.77 -5.20
C VAL A 508 12.23 13.63 -5.35
N SER A 509 13.23 13.39 -4.49
CA SER A 509 14.56 13.99 -4.58
C SER A 509 15.57 13.00 -5.18
N SER A 510 16.78 13.49 -5.49
CA SER A 510 17.90 12.68 -5.97
C SER A 510 18.28 11.52 -5.05
N GLU A 511 18.08 11.69 -3.74
CA GLU A 511 18.42 10.73 -2.68
C GLU A 511 17.39 9.59 -2.60
N ALA A 512 16.16 9.82 -3.09
CA ALA A 512 15.10 8.82 -3.15
C ALA A 512 15.24 7.84 -4.35
N LEU A 513 16.18 8.10 -5.28
CA LEU A 513 16.35 7.37 -6.54
C LEU A 513 17.25 6.13 -6.41
N MET A 514 16.66 4.99 -6.02
CA MET A 514 17.38 3.71 -5.99
C MET A 514 17.57 3.14 -7.42
N PRO A 515 18.53 2.22 -7.66
CA PRO A 515 18.83 1.70 -9.01
C PRO A 515 17.70 0.95 -9.73
N SER A 516 16.58 0.65 -9.06
CA SER A 516 15.46 -0.12 -9.61
C SER A 516 14.07 0.43 -9.28
N SER A 517 13.97 1.48 -8.46
CA SER A 517 12.71 2.08 -7.99
C SER A 517 12.97 3.42 -7.31
N VAL A 518 11.95 4.24 -7.13
CA VAL A 518 11.93 5.26 -6.07
C VAL A 518 11.58 4.58 -4.73
N VAL A 519 12.05 5.10 -3.60
CA VAL A 519 11.64 4.62 -2.26
C VAL A 519 10.24 5.12 -1.88
N LEU A 520 9.59 4.39 -0.98
CA LEU A 520 8.35 4.80 -0.34
C LEU A 520 8.70 5.50 0.97
N GLN A 521 8.20 6.71 1.20
CA GLN A 521 8.55 7.55 2.34
C GLN A 521 7.37 8.42 2.78
N HIS A 522 7.49 8.98 3.99
CA HIS A 522 6.65 10.06 4.50
C HIS A 522 5.18 9.69 4.61
N SER A 523 4.87 8.98 5.69
CA SER A 523 3.52 8.72 6.20
C SER A 523 2.66 9.97 6.21
N LEU A 524 1.43 9.89 5.71
CA LEU A 524 0.42 10.93 5.88
C LEU A 524 -0.09 10.94 7.34
N ILE A 525 -0.74 12.04 7.76
CA ILE A 525 -1.41 12.09 9.07
C ILE A 525 -2.49 11.01 9.15
N GLY A 526 -2.69 10.44 10.34
CA GLY A 526 -3.65 9.36 10.56
C GLY A 526 -3.18 7.97 10.09
N TYR A 527 -1.91 7.82 9.69
CA TYR A 527 -1.30 6.52 9.38
C TYR A 527 -0.02 6.26 10.18
N THR A 528 0.26 4.99 10.48
CA THR A 528 1.58 4.48 10.84
C THR A 528 1.88 3.19 10.08
N HIS A 529 3.17 2.90 9.84
CA HIS A 529 3.60 1.78 9.02
C HIS A 529 4.58 0.89 9.77
N GLN A 530 4.38 -0.43 9.67
CA GLN A 530 5.20 -1.42 10.35
C GLN A 530 5.52 -2.57 9.39
N VAL A 531 6.77 -3.01 9.34
CA VAL A 531 7.19 -4.12 8.46
C VAL A 531 7.42 -5.36 9.32
N VAL A 532 6.74 -6.46 8.98
CA VAL A 532 6.69 -7.68 9.81
C VAL A 532 7.18 -8.93 9.07
N ASP A 533 7.60 -9.94 9.83
CA ASP A 533 7.94 -11.27 9.33
C ASP A 533 6.71 -12.21 9.25
N ALA A 534 6.96 -13.50 8.99
CA ALA A 534 5.91 -14.51 8.83
C ALA A 534 5.13 -14.83 10.12
N ASP A 535 5.65 -14.41 11.28
CA ASP A 535 5.04 -14.58 12.61
C ASP A 535 4.52 -13.24 13.15
N LEU A 536 4.32 -12.27 12.24
CA LEU A 536 3.84 -10.92 12.50
C LEU A 536 4.74 -10.10 13.46
N GLN A 537 6.02 -10.45 13.58
CA GLN A 537 6.97 -9.73 14.42
C GLN A 537 7.70 -8.63 13.61
N PRO A 538 7.87 -7.41 14.16
CA PRO A 538 8.61 -6.32 13.50
C PRO A 538 10.04 -6.69 13.08
N VAL A 539 10.40 -6.39 11.84
CA VAL A 539 11.74 -6.64 11.28
C VAL A 539 12.68 -5.46 11.50
N SER A 540 13.99 -5.72 11.61
CA SER A 540 15.02 -4.69 11.76
C SER A 540 15.36 -3.95 10.46
N MET A 541 16.05 -2.81 10.58
CA MET A 541 16.57 -2.06 9.44
C MET A 541 17.38 -2.95 8.47
N ASN A 542 17.26 -2.69 7.16
CA ASN A 542 17.77 -3.48 6.03
C ASN A 542 17.13 -4.88 5.83
N MET A 543 16.32 -5.38 6.77
CA MET A 543 15.56 -6.62 6.61
C MET A 543 14.36 -6.44 5.67
N VAL A 544 13.84 -7.57 5.18
CA VAL A 544 12.72 -7.65 4.24
C VAL A 544 11.53 -8.34 4.92
N GLY A 545 10.34 -7.75 4.82
CA GLY A 545 9.10 -8.26 5.39
C GLY A 545 7.87 -7.82 4.61
N GLU A 546 6.68 -8.14 5.14
CA GLU A 546 5.40 -7.62 4.67
C GLU A 546 5.15 -6.23 5.27
N LEU A 547 4.71 -5.28 4.46
CA LEU A 547 4.27 -3.97 4.95
C LEU A 547 2.86 -4.07 5.55
N CYS A 548 2.70 -3.61 6.77
CA CYS A 548 1.41 -3.42 7.44
C CYS A 548 1.15 -1.93 7.65
N ILE A 549 -0.11 -1.52 7.52
CA ILE A 549 -0.57 -0.13 7.68
C ILE A 549 -1.54 -0.07 8.85
N GLN A 550 -1.43 0.96 9.68
CA GLN A 550 -2.18 1.22 10.90
C GLN A 550 -2.75 2.64 10.87
N GLY A 551 -3.70 2.95 11.76
CA GLY A 551 -4.21 4.30 11.97
C GLY A 551 -5.69 4.49 11.63
N GLU A 552 -6.17 5.73 11.76
CA GLU A 552 -7.59 6.11 11.63
C GLU A 552 -8.10 6.06 10.19
N ALA A 553 -7.22 6.25 9.22
CA ALA A 553 -7.56 6.22 7.79
C ALA A 553 -7.54 4.81 7.16
N LEU A 554 -7.52 3.76 7.99
CA LEU A 554 -7.88 2.41 7.54
C LEU A 554 -9.37 2.29 7.26
N SER A 555 -9.69 1.56 6.18
CA SER A 555 -11.05 1.09 5.90
C SER A 555 -11.62 0.25 7.07
N HIS A 556 -12.95 0.19 7.18
CA HIS A 556 -13.65 -0.65 8.16
C HIS A 556 -13.45 -2.14 7.90
N GLY A 557 -13.18 -2.51 6.64
CA GLY A 557 -13.01 -3.89 6.20
C GLY A 557 -13.65 -4.11 4.83
N TYR A 558 -14.04 -5.34 4.57
CA TYR A 558 -14.77 -5.72 3.36
C TYR A 558 -16.26 -5.91 3.66
N TRP A 559 -17.12 -5.29 2.86
CA TRP A 559 -18.57 -5.33 3.02
C TRP A 559 -19.12 -6.76 2.99
N GLN A 560 -19.83 -7.15 4.05
CA GLN A 560 -20.39 -8.51 4.27
C GLN A 560 -19.37 -9.65 4.14
N ARG A 561 -18.08 -9.37 4.36
CA ARG A 561 -16.96 -10.32 4.24
C ARG A 561 -16.05 -10.22 5.45
N ASP A 562 -16.63 -10.52 6.60
CA ASP A 562 -15.95 -10.59 7.90
C ASP A 562 -14.80 -11.61 7.85
N ASP A 563 -14.98 -12.71 7.12
CA ASP A 563 -13.96 -13.74 6.86
C ASP A 563 -12.67 -13.20 6.22
N LEU A 564 -12.80 -12.29 5.24
CA LEU A 564 -11.66 -11.60 4.63
C LEU A 564 -11.15 -10.46 5.50
N THR A 565 -12.03 -9.86 6.31
CA THR A 565 -11.68 -8.75 7.19
C THR A 565 -10.79 -9.22 8.33
N ASP A 566 -11.19 -10.27 9.05
CA ASP A 566 -10.39 -10.87 10.12
C ASP A 566 -9.06 -11.44 9.60
N GLN A 567 -9.03 -11.94 8.36
CA GLN A 567 -7.80 -12.43 7.73
C GLN A 567 -6.79 -11.30 7.44
N GLN A 568 -7.27 -10.13 7.02
CA GLN A 568 -6.41 -9.03 6.51
C GLN A 568 -6.21 -7.87 7.48
N PHE A 569 -7.08 -7.68 8.48
CA PHE A 569 -6.99 -6.60 9.48
C PHE A 569 -6.69 -7.19 10.85
N VAL A 570 -5.40 -7.47 11.10
CA VAL A 570 -4.93 -8.20 12.28
C VAL A 570 -4.49 -7.26 13.41
N SER A 571 -4.55 -7.72 14.66
CA SER A 571 -3.93 -7.02 15.80
C SER A 571 -2.45 -7.37 15.92
N LEU A 572 -1.55 -6.41 15.72
CA LEU A 572 -0.10 -6.62 15.82
C LEU A 572 0.43 -6.46 17.25
N SER A 573 1.33 -7.36 17.66
CA SER A 573 1.98 -7.35 18.97
C SER A 573 3.06 -6.26 19.09
N PRO A 574 3.29 -5.67 20.29
CA PRO A 574 2.67 -6.01 21.57
C PRO A 574 1.38 -5.23 21.88
N HIS A 575 1.08 -4.17 21.12
CA HIS A 575 0.00 -3.22 21.44
C HIS A 575 -1.40 -3.64 20.94
N LEU A 576 -1.50 -4.76 20.22
CA LEU A 576 -2.73 -5.30 19.60
C LEU A 576 -3.42 -4.33 18.61
N ILE A 577 -2.66 -3.40 18.02
CA ILE A 577 -3.19 -2.37 17.13
C ILE A 577 -3.68 -3.00 15.82
N ARG A 578 -4.92 -2.65 15.42
CA ARG A 578 -5.54 -3.07 14.17
C ARG A 578 -4.71 -2.59 12.98
N SER A 579 -4.24 -3.54 12.18
CA SER A 579 -3.26 -3.34 11.12
C SER A 579 -3.72 -4.04 9.84
N TYR A 580 -3.84 -3.31 8.74
CA TYR A 580 -4.06 -3.90 7.42
C TYR A 580 -2.79 -4.54 6.88
N ARG A 581 -2.85 -5.83 6.56
CA ARG A 581 -1.83 -6.61 5.88
C ARG A 581 -1.90 -6.38 4.37
N THR A 582 -0.89 -5.71 3.83
CA THR A 582 -0.93 -5.26 2.42
C THR A 582 -0.64 -6.36 1.41
N GLY A 583 0.08 -7.42 1.79
CA GLY A 583 0.75 -8.36 0.88
C GLY A 583 1.94 -7.77 0.11
N ASP A 584 2.23 -6.47 0.25
CA ASP A 584 3.37 -5.81 -0.38
C ASP A 584 4.67 -6.12 0.39
N LYS A 585 5.69 -6.49 -0.36
CA LYS A 585 7.00 -6.89 0.14
C LYS A 585 7.95 -5.71 0.09
N VAL A 586 8.51 -5.33 1.24
CA VAL A 586 9.39 -4.16 1.35
C VAL A 586 10.66 -4.47 2.14
N ARG A 587 11.71 -3.67 1.94
CA ARG A 587 12.86 -3.57 2.82
C ARG A 587 12.77 -2.29 3.64
N VAL A 588 12.99 -2.37 4.95
CA VAL A 588 13.15 -1.18 5.80
C VAL A 588 14.50 -0.51 5.49
N LEU A 589 14.49 0.76 5.10
CA LEU A 589 15.69 1.60 4.93
C LEU A 589 15.83 2.63 6.06
N GLY A 590 14.73 3.01 6.70
CA GLY A 590 14.70 3.90 7.86
C GLY A 590 13.32 3.90 8.52
N ALA A 591 13.17 4.75 9.54
CA ALA A 591 11.95 4.91 10.34
C ALA A 591 10.65 4.96 9.51
N ASP A 592 10.67 5.78 8.45
CA ASP A 592 9.57 6.03 7.52
C ASP A 592 10.13 6.05 6.08
N CYS A 593 10.90 5.01 5.75
CA CYS A 593 11.55 4.85 4.44
C CYS A 593 11.70 3.37 4.08
N TYR A 594 11.12 2.97 2.95
CA TYR A 594 10.99 1.58 2.54
C TYR A 594 11.32 1.40 1.05
N GLN A 595 12.11 0.38 0.71
CA GLN A 595 12.28 -0.04 -0.68
C GLN A 595 11.18 -1.06 -1.02
N TYR A 596 10.33 -0.75 -2.01
CA TYR A 596 9.37 -1.71 -2.55
C TYR A 596 10.06 -2.81 -3.37
N LEU A 597 9.69 -4.07 -3.12
CA LEU A 597 10.32 -5.27 -3.73
C LEU A 597 9.31 -6.19 -4.44
N GLY A 598 8.06 -5.75 -4.66
CA GLY A 598 6.97 -6.55 -5.22
C GLY A 598 5.99 -7.00 -4.15
N ARG A 599 5.39 -8.19 -4.34
CA ARG A 599 4.37 -8.77 -3.44
C ARG A 599 4.74 -10.18 -2.99
N PHE A 600 4.08 -10.67 -1.94
CA PHE A 600 4.15 -12.06 -1.47
C PHE A 600 3.09 -12.97 -2.09
N ASP A 601 2.00 -12.40 -2.61
CA ASP A 601 0.90 -13.11 -3.25
C ASP A 601 0.96 -13.04 -4.79
N ASP A 602 -0.07 -13.58 -5.44
CA ASP A 602 -0.22 -13.60 -6.91
C ASP A 602 -0.91 -12.33 -7.46
N GLN A 603 -1.16 -11.31 -6.65
CA GLN A 603 -1.83 -10.09 -7.09
C GLN A 603 -0.86 -9.19 -7.87
N VAL A 604 -1.37 -8.50 -8.90
CA VAL A 604 -0.57 -7.59 -9.73
C VAL A 604 -1.20 -6.22 -9.84
N LYS A 605 -0.37 -5.23 -10.22
CA LYS A 605 -0.78 -3.87 -10.59
C LYS A 605 -0.49 -3.69 -12.08
N LEU A 606 -1.47 -3.22 -12.85
CA LEU A 606 -1.34 -2.99 -14.29
C LEU A 606 -2.19 -1.78 -14.71
N ARG A 607 -1.51 -0.72 -15.17
CA ARG A 607 -2.09 0.59 -15.52
C ARG A 607 -2.84 1.19 -14.33
N GLY A 608 -2.22 1.12 -13.15
CA GLY A 608 -2.80 1.45 -11.84
C GLY A 608 -3.77 0.41 -11.28
N PHE A 609 -4.51 -0.30 -12.13
CA PHE A 609 -5.53 -1.25 -11.67
C PHE A 609 -4.92 -2.40 -10.87
N ARG A 610 -5.50 -2.66 -9.70
CA ARG A 610 -5.18 -3.80 -8.83
C ARG A 610 -5.95 -5.03 -9.29
N ILE A 611 -5.23 -6.06 -9.72
CA ILE A 611 -5.78 -7.24 -10.41
C ILE A 611 -5.39 -8.51 -9.65
N GLU A 612 -6.38 -9.14 -9.05
CA GLU A 612 -6.32 -10.53 -8.57
C GLU A 612 -6.31 -11.48 -9.78
N LEU A 613 -5.16 -12.12 -10.06
CA LEU A 613 -5.05 -13.05 -11.18
C LEU A 613 -6.02 -14.24 -11.06
N GLY A 614 -6.36 -14.62 -9.82
CA GLY A 614 -7.37 -15.64 -9.51
C GLY A 614 -8.77 -15.33 -10.05
N GLU A 615 -9.17 -14.04 -10.17
CA GLU A 615 -10.48 -13.68 -10.72
C GLU A 615 -10.57 -14.03 -12.21
N ILE A 616 -9.49 -13.76 -12.96
CA ILE A 616 -9.38 -14.08 -14.39
C ILE A 616 -9.27 -15.61 -14.58
N GLU A 617 -8.51 -16.29 -13.73
CA GLU A 617 -8.37 -17.75 -13.75
C GLU A 617 -9.68 -18.47 -13.44
N ALA A 618 -10.50 -17.96 -12.53
CA ALA A 618 -11.83 -18.50 -12.23
C ALA A 618 -12.77 -18.36 -13.45
N GLN A 619 -12.86 -17.16 -14.03
CA GLN A 619 -13.69 -16.91 -15.22
C GLN A 619 -13.26 -17.74 -16.43
N LEU A 620 -11.95 -18.01 -16.59
CA LEU A 620 -11.43 -18.94 -17.59
C LEU A 620 -11.87 -20.39 -17.34
N LYS A 621 -11.87 -20.85 -16.08
CA LYS A 621 -12.26 -22.23 -15.69
C LYS A 621 -13.77 -22.48 -15.74
N CYS A 622 -14.59 -21.43 -15.81
CA CYS A 622 -16.02 -21.55 -16.13
C CYS A 622 -16.30 -21.96 -17.59
N LEU A 623 -15.29 -21.94 -18.48
CA LEU A 623 -15.46 -22.27 -19.90
C LEU A 623 -15.25 -23.77 -20.13
N ALA A 624 -16.24 -24.47 -20.66
CA ALA A 624 -16.20 -25.94 -20.86
C ALA A 624 -15.09 -26.46 -21.80
N VAL A 625 -14.35 -25.59 -22.49
CA VAL A 625 -13.16 -25.94 -23.30
C VAL A 625 -11.84 -25.84 -22.52
N VAL A 626 -11.86 -25.26 -21.31
CA VAL A 626 -10.72 -25.10 -20.41
C VAL A 626 -10.77 -26.20 -19.35
N LYS A 627 -9.67 -26.92 -19.18
CA LYS A 627 -9.50 -27.92 -18.10
C LYS A 627 -8.90 -27.27 -16.86
N ASP A 628 -7.87 -26.44 -17.03
CA ASP A 628 -7.25 -25.63 -15.99
C ASP A 628 -6.65 -24.38 -16.65
N ALA A 629 -6.46 -23.30 -15.88
CA ALA A 629 -5.93 -22.04 -16.38
C ALA A 629 -5.05 -21.34 -15.34
N ALA A 630 -4.01 -20.66 -15.81
CA ALA A 630 -3.18 -19.77 -15.02
C ALA A 630 -2.95 -18.46 -15.78
N VAL A 631 -2.98 -17.33 -15.10
CA VAL A 631 -2.68 -16.02 -15.68
C VAL A 631 -1.39 -15.50 -15.05
N LYS A 632 -0.62 -14.72 -15.82
CA LYS A 632 0.64 -14.13 -15.41
C LYS A 632 0.81 -12.76 -16.06
N LEU A 633 1.26 -11.77 -15.28
CA LEU A 633 1.75 -10.52 -15.83
C LEU A 633 3.15 -10.75 -16.42
N MET A 634 3.36 -10.37 -17.68
CA MET A 634 4.64 -10.49 -18.39
C MET A 634 5.02 -9.16 -19.03
N GLY A 635 6.31 -8.84 -19.10
CA GLY A 635 6.82 -7.50 -19.45
C GLY A 635 7.08 -6.63 -18.22
N LYS A 636 7.47 -5.38 -18.44
CA LYS A 636 7.63 -4.31 -17.43
C LYS A 636 7.24 -2.97 -18.05
N GLY A 637 6.76 -2.02 -17.25
CA GLY A 637 6.30 -0.71 -17.74
C GLY A 637 5.26 -0.89 -18.85
N ASP A 638 5.44 -0.20 -19.97
CA ASP A 638 4.49 -0.18 -21.09
C ASP A 638 4.29 -1.55 -21.77
N GLU A 639 5.28 -2.44 -21.70
CA GLU A 639 5.20 -3.81 -22.22
C GLU A 639 4.37 -4.77 -21.32
N ALA A 640 4.06 -4.34 -20.09
CA ALA A 640 3.38 -5.18 -19.11
C ALA A 640 1.98 -5.56 -19.57
N GLN A 641 1.72 -6.87 -19.65
CA GLN A 641 0.46 -7.41 -20.17
C GLN A 641 0.08 -8.74 -19.52
N LEU A 642 -1.23 -8.97 -19.40
CA LEU A 642 -1.79 -10.22 -18.88
C LEU A 642 -1.76 -11.31 -19.96
N VAL A 643 -1.06 -12.41 -19.64
CA VAL A 643 -0.94 -13.60 -20.49
C VAL A 643 -1.64 -14.76 -19.78
N ALA A 644 -2.59 -15.39 -20.47
CA ALA A 644 -3.30 -16.57 -19.98
C ALA A 644 -2.73 -17.84 -20.60
N PHE A 645 -2.35 -18.77 -19.73
CA PHE A 645 -1.88 -20.12 -20.05
C PHE A 645 -3.03 -21.09 -19.79
N ILE A 646 -3.47 -21.79 -20.83
CA ILE A 646 -4.68 -22.61 -20.82
C ILE A 646 -4.33 -24.07 -21.09
N GLU A 647 -4.70 -24.94 -20.15
CA GLU A 647 -4.72 -26.38 -20.34
C GLU A 647 -6.10 -26.76 -20.91
N MET A 648 -6.14 -27.39 -22.07
CA MET A 648 -7.39 -27.62 -22.82
C MET A 648 -8.16 -28.86 -22.34
N ALA A 649 -9.50 -28.81 -22.42
CA ALA A 649 -10.33 -30.00 -22.28
C ALA A 649 -10.13 -30.94 -23.49
N LYS A 650 -10.07 -32.26 -23.24
CA LYS A 650 -9.79 -33.27 -24.28
C LYS A 650 -10.82 -33.18 -25.43
N GLY A 651 -10.32 -33.13 -26.66
CA GLY A 651 -11.15 -33.07 -27.87
C GLY A 651 -11.74 -31.69 -28.20
N THR A 652 -11.36 -30.63 -27.48
CA THR A 652 -11.83 -29.26 -27.74
C THR A 652 -10.79 -28.40 -28.48
N VAL A 653 -11.24 -27.31 -29.11
CA VAL A 653 -10.39 -26.40 -29.91
C VAL A 653 -10.49 -24.97 -29.36
N LEU A 654 -9.34 -24.31 -29.17
CA LEU A 654 -9.29 -22.96 -28.61
C LEU A 654 -9.56 -21.87 -29.66
N SER A 655 -10.75 -21.25 -29.62
CA SER A 655 -10.95 -19.94 -30.24
C SER A 655 -10.58 -18.82 -29.26
N LYS A 656 -9.38 -18.25 -29.42
CA LYS A 656 -8.86 -17.15 -28.58
C LYS A 656 -9.80 -15.92 -28.61
N LEU A 657 -10.39 -15.64 -29.77
CA LEU A 657 -11.36 -14.56 -29.96
C LEU A 657 -12.71 -14.86 -29.30
N ALA A 658 -13.15 -16.12 -29.24
CA ALA A 658 -14.33 -16.50 -28.48
C ALA A 658 -14.11 -16.35 -26.97
N ILE A 659 -12.97 -16.81 -26.42
CA ILE A 659 -12.63 -16.60 -25.00
C ILE A 659 -12.60 -15.10 -24.68
N ARG A 660 -11.90 -14.28 -25.48
CA ARG A 660 -11.86 -12.82 -25.27
C ARG A 660 -13.27 -12.20 -25.26
N LYS A 661 -14.17 -12.65 -26.16
CA LYS A 661 -15.57 -12.21 -26.20
C LYS A 661 -16.43 -12.69 -25.02
N VAL A 662 -16.11 -13.81 -24.36
CA VAL A 662 -16.82 -14.25 -23.16
C VAL A 662 -16.30 -13.53 -21.92
N LEU A 663 -14.97 -13.42 -21.76
CA LEU A 663 -14.37 -12.69 -20.63
C LEU A 663 -14.80 -11.22 -20.59
N LEU A 664 -14.94 -10.56 -21.74
CA LEU A 664 -15.44 -9.18 -21.84
C LEU A 664 -16.91 -8.99 -21.40
N LYS A 665 -17.65 -10.06 -21.03
CA LYS A 665 -18.99 -9.95 -20.44
C LYS A 665 -18.97 -9.79 -18.92
N THR A 666 -17.97 -10.36 -18.24
CA THR A 666 -17.90 -10.44 -16.77
C THR A 666 -16.70 -9.68 -16.19
N LEU A 667 -15.64 -9.50 -16.97
CA LEU A 667 -14.41 -8.81 -16.57
C LEU A 667 -14.26 -7.45 -17.27
N PRO A 668 -13.80 -6.40 -16.56
CA PRO A 668 -13.41 -5.13 -17.18
C PRO A 668 -12.35 -5.35 -18.26
N SER A 669 -12.32 -4.47 -19.26
CA SER A 669 -11.38 -4.55 -20.39
C SER A 669 -9.91 -4.66 -19.97
N TYR A 670 -9.51 -4.02 -18.87
CA TYR A 670 -8.16 -4.06 -18.31
C TYR A 670 -7.77 -5.42 -17.67
N MET A 671 -8.75 -6.25 -17.27
CA MET A 671 -8.51 -7.59 -16.74
C MET A 671 -8.46 -8.68 -17.81
N VAL A 672 -8.86 -8.39 -19.06
CA VAL A 672 -8.96 -9.41 -20.11
C VAL A 672 -7.61 -9.62 -20.83
N PRO A 673 -7.00 -10.83 -20.75
CA PRO A 673 -5.67 -11.11 -21.29
C PRO A 673 -5.46 -10.67 -22.74
N SER A 674 -4.29 -10.08 -23.02
CA SER A 674 -3.87 -9.71 -24.37
C SER A 674 -3.52 -10.95 -25.20
N ARG A 675 -2.89 -11.94 -24.55
CA ARG A 675 -2.34 -13.14 -25.18
C ARG A 675 -2.85 -14.39 -24.48
N PHE A 676 -3.30 -15.35 -25.28
CA PHE A 676 -3.68 -16.68 -24.84
C PHE A 676 -2.70 -17.72 -25.41
N VAL A 677 -2.09 -18.50 -24.53
CA VAL A 677 -1.12 -19.57 -24.82
C VAL A 677 -1.77 -20.90 -24.42
N VAL A 678 -1.71 -21.91 -25.30
CA VAL A 678 -2.12 -23.28 -24.96
C VAL A 678 -0.92 -24.02 -24.41
N VAL A 679 -1.11 -24.75 -23.32
CA VAL A 679 -0.12 -25.68 -22.76
C VAL A 679 -0.69 -27.09 -22.72
N GLU A 680 0.16 -28.10 -22.83
CA GLU A 680 -0.24 -29.51 -22.66
C GLU A 680 -0.63 -29.80 -21.21
N GLN A 681 0.13 -29.24 -20.27
CA GLN A 681 -0.15 -29.28 -18.83
C GLN A 681 0.39 -28.00 -18.17
N LEU A 682 -0.32 -27.46 -17.17
CA LEU A 682 0.22 -26.39 -16.33
C LEU A 682 1.31 -26.94 -15.39
N PRO A 683 2.50 -26.30 -15.31
CA PRO A 683 3.55 -26.71 -14.38
C PRO A 683 3.09 -26.52 -12.93
N LYS A 684 3.47 -27.44 -12.04
CA LYS A 684 3.02 -27.42 -10.63
C LYS A 684 4.19 -27.51 -9.65
N THR A 685 4.05 -26.84 -8.52
CA THR A 685 4.96 -26.92 -7.37
C THR A 685 4.86 -28.31 -6.72
N GLY A 686 5.82 -28.65 -5.84
CA GLY A 686 5.72 -29.84 -4.98
C GLY A 686 4.50 -29.86 -4.05
N SER A 687 3.80 -28.73 -3.90
CA SER A 687 2.52 -28.59 -3.17
C SER A 687 1.28 -28.59 -4.07
N GLY A 688 1.42 -28.90 -5.37
CA GLY A 688 0.30 -29.05 -6.31
C GLY A 688 -0.33 -27.73 -6.81
N LYS A 689 0.14 -26.56 -6.35
CA LYS A 689 -0.23 -25.25 -6.91
C LYS A 689 0.47 -25.03 -8.25
N VAL A 690 -0.04 -24.14 -9.11
CA VAL A 690 0.64 -23.80 -10.37
C VAL A 690 1.95 -23.07 -10.09
N ASP A 691 3.04 -23.49 -10.71
CA ASP A 691 4.31 -22.76 -10.66
C ASP A 691 4.37 -21.70 -11.77
N ARG A 692 3.88 -20.49 -11.46
CA ARG A 692 3.90 -19.36 -12.40
C ARG A 692 5.33 -18.93 -12.81
N LYS A 693 6.40 -19.37 -12.12
CA LYS A 693 7.78 -19.08 -12.56
C LYS A 693 8.15 -19.87 -13.81
N GLN A 694 7.64 -21.09 -13.95
CA GLN A 694 7.87 -21.97 -15.09
C GLN A 694 7.00 -21.64 -16.33
N LEU A 695 6.08 -20.67 -16.23
CA LEU A 695 5.27 -20.21 -17.38
C LEU A 695 6.06 -19.23 -18.25
N TYR A 696 6.36 -19.61 -19.49
CA TYR A 696 6.99 -18.80 -20.53
C TYR A 696 6.24 -18.92 -21.87
N ILE A 697 6.47 -17.96 -22.77
CA ILE A 697 5.77 -17.77 -24.05
C ILE A 697 6.41 -18.59 -25.18
#